data_AF-U4KQT8-F1
#
_entry.id   AF-U4KQT8-F1
#
_cell.length_a   1.000
_cell.length_b   1.000
_cell.length_c   1.000
_cell.angle_alpha   90.00
_cell.angle_beta   90.00
_cell.angle_gamma   90.00
#
_symmetry.space_group_name_H-M   'P 1'
#
loop_
_entity.id
_entity.type
_entity.pdbx_description
1 polymer ?
#
loop_
_entity_poly.entity_id
_entity_poly.type
_entity_poly.pdbx_seq_one_letter_code
_entity_poly.pdbx_strand_id
1 'polypeptide(L)'
;MKSKRIISFLVIVLSSLILVACKGNEKQKGEISVSFSVDGKIINTITTDKGTTISKPSDPKLKNFEFNGWYTQEVGGVSWVFDVNIVNENRTLYARWKNEETKKVNQIIYKNEVITLDKKHLYINETLKTNELTEYTFTNLQDAISYAESATEDNRLYIYLEPSVYWTSDPDDETIYTKETGLIGLTMPQENLSLIGLDDNPENTIIASNRGQMAGAIGNYNTLAIAHGFNSDGITFANYCNVDLVYPLDTSKNREKRSDTITQAQVITKANSEPMDKWIFKNSRFVSFLNVFSRSDEPHRVYYENCYFQATDDAIGTGDINVFVNSHFKLYSNHPSGSASNILQAYLGSTFEIEFKNPESKSTLFFAKHNNNFVLIDNTFTGNATQFEWTDTVDVDTRHYVHNNTFNGKPLVVSASKSETSVHLTDEMLKAYKIGNTYNVYNLLSGDDNWDPANQKDLFKDELYISHAELLADKTVIDAEKDEILEIKLDLFPNSRNLGTVEWLVDENAVEVISKTNNKIVIKGINSTSRTIKTRIKAILPSGYEAIKTIEILSELLEAPTFKETPTLKIENGTAEVSYKLDMSNDFDDHSIITWYKVKDGRKTEIAVTRFNQPLKVYELTKGEVGYYLEVEVEGKHHSSYPQEKVTIESRTILESDVTSDIIETDFSHISTKRQDEIIDNTWYLDTYRPVDLGSEFKWDPDQENSWEYNKGSHGAASLYGLMTTGRGARLLYNQSGSYNDMKVTLALTPHKTAGQGFGSATGQYMDIYIKYDAHTQTGYGVRIERTPDHTDAVKFTLYQFINGVGTALKEGMFTTAFMPNAKVELSVIGNILSVKATTQTEQSASQKEKGLSPEVNISVEITGNNFGGFGVQHTGTVSSGNRTMLESVKIEATKNN
;
A
#
# COMPACT_ATOMS: atom_id res chain seq x y z
N MET A 1 -43.88 -43.68 -72.06
CA MET A 1 -44.75 -44.73 -72.63
C MET A 1 -45.83 -44.07 -73.49
N LYS A 2 -45.82 -44.24 -74.83
CA LYS A 2 -46.80 -43.76 -75.86
C LYS A 2 -47.18 -42.24 -75.87
N SER A 3 -47.42 -41.55 -77.01
CA SER A 3 -47.08 -41.74 -78.44
C SER A 3 -47.54 -40.52 -79.27
N LYS A 4 -46.81 -40.16 -80.36
CA LYS A 4 -47.25 -39.86 -81.76
C LYS A 4 -48.58 -39.09 -82.04
N ARG A 5 -48.79 -38.29 -83.10
CA ARG A 5 -48.01 -37.74 -84.26
C ARG A 5 -48.92 -36.77 -85.10
N ILE A 6 -48.36 -35.67 -85.61
CA ILE A 6 -48.35 -35.12 -87.02
C ILE A 6 -49.68 -34.93 -87.83
N ILE A 7 -49.66 -33.96 -88.79
CA ILE A 7 -50.43 -33.80 -90.08
C ILE A 7 -51.52 -32.69 -90.05
N SER A 8 -51.79 -31.82 -91.05
CA SER A 8 -51.05 -31.13 -92.16
C SER A 8 -52.04 -30.25 -93.00
N PHE A 9 -51.57 -29.15 -93.63
CA PHE A 9 -52.11 -28.47 -94.87
C PHE A 9 -53.54 -27.84 -94.83
N LEU A 10 -54.02 -26.98 -95.76
CA LEU A 10 -53.51 -25.88 -96.64
C LEU A 10 -54.74 -25.27 -97.41
N VAL A 11 -54.60 -24.10 -98.08
CA VAL A 11 -55.47 -23.54 -99.20
C VAL A 11 -56.74 -22.74 -98.74
N ILE A 12 -57.12 -21.50 -99.15
CA ILE A 12 -56.94 -20.55 -100.30
C ILE A 12 -58.07 -20.63 -101.37
N VAL A 13 -58.86 -19.59 -101.75
CA VAL A 13 -59.07 -18.18 -101.30
C VAL A 13 -60.34 -17.58 -102.02
N LEU A 14 -60.64 -16.29 -101.79
CA LEU A 14 -61.34 -15.31 -102.68
C LEU A 14 -62.78 -14.79 -102.33
N SER A 15 -62.85 -13.46 -102.14
CA SER A 15 -63.90 -12.44 -102.44
C SER A 15 -65.42 -12.65 -102.18
N SER A 16 -65.91 -11.89 -101.17
CA SER A 16 -67.09 -10.99 -101.14
C SER A 16 -68.52 -11.46 -101.50
N LEU A 17 -69.44 -11.47 -100.52
CA LEU A 17 -70.51 -10.45 -100.34
C LEU A 17 -71.31 -10.63 -99.00
N ILE A 18 -72.14 -9.62 -98.65
CA ILE A 18 -73.30 -9.61 -97.71
C ILE A 18 -73.06 -9.37 -96.18
N LEU A 19 -73.96 -8.57 -95.59
CA LEU A 19 -74.11 -8.27 -94.14
C LEU A 19 -74.86 -9.39 -93.38
N VAL A 20 -74.57 -9.58 -92.08
CA VAL A 20 -75.53 -9.69 -90.94
C VAL A 20 -74.75 -9.51 -89.61
N ALA A 21 -75.43 -9.20 -88.50
CA ALA A 21 -74.86 -8.56 -87.30
C ALA A 21 -74.55 -9.46 -86.07
N CYS A 22 -73.71 -8.91 -85.19
CA CYS A 22 -73.63 -9.03 -83.72
C CYS A 22 -72.92 -10.22 -83.01
N LYS A 23 -72.18 -9.81 -81.95
CA LYS A 23 -71.44 -10.56 -80.89
C LYS A 23 -70.09 -11.16 -81.31
N GLY A 24 -68.99 -11.02 -80.56
CA GLY A 24 -68.72 -10.22 -79.35
C GLY A 24 -67.45 -10.69 -78.61
N ASN A 25 -66.66 -9.76 -78.05
CA ASN A 25 -65.36 -9.96 -77.36
C ASN A 25 -64.23 -10.57 -78.23
N GLU A 26 -62.93 -10.36 -77.97
CA GLU A 26 -62.21 -9.90 -76.75
C GLU A 26 -60.90 -9.14 -77.10
N LYS A 27 -60.36 -8.34 -76.18
CA LYS A 27 -59.08 -7.61 -76.41
C LYS A 27 -57.87 -8.51 -76.12
N GLN A 28 -56.90 -8.62 -77.05
CA GLN A 28 -55.54 -9.05 -76.70
C GLN A 28 -54.75 -7.88 -76.10
N LYS A 29 -54.52 -7.94 -74.79
CA LYS A 29 -53.46 -7.16 -74.11
C LYS A 29 -52.10 -7.75 -74.49
N GLY A 30 -51.15 -6.90 -74.87
CA GLY A 30 -49.74 -7.27 -74.92
C GLY A 30 -49.10 -7.00 -73.57
N GLU A 31 -48.86 -8.06 -72.77
CA GLU A 31 -48.05 -7.96 -71.56
C GLU A 31 -46.58 -7.70 -71.91
N ILE A 32 -45.92 -6.90 -71.09
CA ILE A 32 -44.54 -6.47 -71.24
C ILE A 32 -43.80 -6.78 -69.93
N SER A 33 -42.57 -7.30 -70.02
CA SER A 33 -41.76 -7.68 -68.86
C SER A 33 -40.61 -6.72 -68.58
N VAL A 34 -40.39 -6.43 -67.30
CA VAL A 34 -39.19 -5.75 -66.79
C VAL A 34 -38.46 -6.68 -65.84
N SER A 35 -37.23 -7.04 -66.20
CA SER A 35 -36.33 -7.87 -65.42
C SER A 35 -35.31 -7.03 -64.65
N PHE A 36 -34.87 -7.50 -63.49
CA PHE A 36 -33.95 -6.80 -62.59
C PHE A 36 -32.66 -7.59 -62.49
N SER A 37 -31.56 -7.03 -63.00
CA SER A 37 -30.22 -7.64 -63.01
C SER A 37 -29.35 -7.10 -61.88
N VAL A 38 -28.80 -8.01 -61.07
CA VAL A 38 -27.72 -7.72 -60.12
C VAL A 38 -26.50 -8.51 -60.59
N ASP A 39 -25.39 -7.81 -60.85
CA ASP A 39 -24.10 -8.36 -61.26
C ASP A 39 -24.23 -9.42 -62.38
N GLY A 40 -24.95 -9.05 -63.45
CA GLY A 40 -25.20 -9.90 -64.63
C GLY A 40 -26.30 -10.97 -64.46
N LYS A 41 -26.86 -11.15 -63.26
CA LYS A 41 -27.89 -12.17 -62.97
C LYS A 41 -29.26 -11.54 -62.74
N ILE A 42 -30.28 -12.02 -63.45
CA ILE A 42 -31.67 -11.64 -63.18
C ILE A 42 -32.13 -12.20 -61.83
N ILE A 43 -32.54 -11.32 -60.92
CA ILE A 43 -33.02 -11.65 -59.58
C ILE A 43 -34.55 -11.57 -59.43
N ASN A 44 -35.22 -10.84 -60.32
CA ASN A 44 -36.68 -10.66 -60.33
C ASN A 44 -37.16 -10.25 -61.73
N THR A 45 -38.43 -10.53 -62.05
CA THR A 45 -39.09 -10.05 -63.28
C THR A 45 -40.56 -9.73 -62.99
N ILE A 46 -41.01 -8.55 -63.40
CA ILE A 46 -42.40 -8.09 -63.28
C ILE A 46 -43.02 -8.02 -64.68
N THR A 47 -44.23 -8.55 -64.87
CA THR A 47 -45.07 -8.33 -66.07
C THR A 47 -46.11 -7.25 -65.82
N THR A 48 -46.35 -6.40 -66.81
CA THR A 48 -47.36 -5.33 -66.75
C THR A 48 -47.94 -5.00 -68.14
N ASP A 49 -48.97 -4.16 -68.18
CA ASP A 49 -49.51 -3.62 -69.43
C ASP A 49 -48.58 -2.54 -70.04
N LYS A 50 -48.57 -2.45 -71.36
CA LYS A 50 -47.91 -1.35 -72.06
C LYS A 50 -48.45 0.02 -71.62
N GLY A 51 -47.54 0.91 -71.19
CA GLY A 51 -47.83 2.29 -70.83
C GLY A 51 -48.06 2.55 -69.35
N THR A 52 -47.90 1.55 -68.47
CA THR A 52 -47.99 1.73 -67.00
C THR A 52 -46.61 1.93 -66.37
N THR A 53 -46.59 2.45 -65.14
CA THR A 53 -45.44 2.30 -64.22
C THR A 53 -45.38 0.87 -63.65
N ILE A 54 -44.33 0.57 -62.88
CA ILE A 54 -44.16 -0.69 -62.13
C ILE A 54 -43.68 -0.37 -60.70
N SER A 55 -44.00 -1.24 -59.74
CA SER A 55 -43.51 -1.11 -58.37
C SER A 55 -42.00 -1.36 -58.28
N LYS A 56 -41.31 -0.56 -57.45
CA LYS A 56 -39.89 -0.75 -57.13
C LYS A 56 -39.70 -2.06 -56.33
N PRO A 57 -38.75 -2.95 -56.69
CA PRO A 57 -38.39 -4.09 -55.87
C PRO A 57 -37.63 -3.66 -54.61
N SER A 58 -37.47 -4.57 -53.63
CA SER A 58 -36.54 -4.36 -52.51
C SER A 58 -35.13 -4.10 -53.03
N ASP A 59 -34.43 -3.13 -52.43
CA ASP A 59 -33.07 -2.78 -52.85
C ASP A 59 -32.10 -3.95 -52.59
N PRO A 60 -31.31 -4.35 -53.60
CA PRO A 60 -30.36 -5.44 -53.45
C PRO A 60 -29.18 -5.03 -52.55
N LYS A 61 -28.51 -6.01 -51.96
CA LYS A 61 -27.33 -5.79 -51.11
C LYS A 61 -26.09 -6.42 -51.75
N LEU A 62 -25.02 -5.64 -51.85
CA LEU A 62 -23.68 -6.11 -52.22
C LEU A 62 -22.70 -5.75 -51.10
N LYS A 63 -21.75 -6.64 -50.80
CA LYS A 63 -20.82 -6.46 -49.69
C LYS A 63 -19.82 -5.34 -50.00
N ASN A 64 -19.74 -4.32 -49.12
CA ASN A 64 -18.89 -3.11 -49.22
C ASN A 64 -19.32 -2.10 -50.30
N PHE A 65 -20.59 -2.10 -50.72
CA PHE A 65 -21.12 -1.15 -51.70
C PHE A 65 -22.52 -0.66 -51.31
N GLU A 66 -22.79 0.63 -51.49
CA GLU A 66 -24.12 1.21 -51.33
C GLU A 66 -24.93 1.03 -52.64
N PHE A 67 -26.20 0.63 -52.54
CA PHE A 67 -27.09 0.54 -53.69
C PHE A 67 -27.49 1.95 -54.18
N ASN A 68 -26.98 2.34 -55.34
CA ASN A 68 -27.17 3.68 -55.91
C ASN A 68 -28.43 3.80 -56.78
N GLY A 69 -29.09 2.69 -57.13
CA GLY A 69 -30.34 2.68 -57.90
C GLY A 69 -30.35 1.75 -59.10
N TRP A 70 -31.50 1.72 -59.79
CA TRP A 70 -31.75 0.91 -60.98
C TRP A 70 -31.51 1.74 -62.25
N TYR A 71 -30.81 1.19 -63.23
CA TYR A 71 -30.41 1.89 -64.46
C TYR A 71 -30.83 1.13 -65.73
N THR A 72 -30.98 1.85 -66.84
CA THR A 72 -31.51 1.29 -68.09
C THR A 72 -30.53 0.43 -68.89
N GLN A 73 -29.25 0.39 -68.50
CA GLN A 73 -28.16 -0.34 -69.14
C GLN A 73 -27.15 -0.75 -68.05
N GLU A 74 -26.40 -1.84 -68.29
CA GLU A 74 -25.39 -2.37 -67.38
C GLU A 74 -24.20 -1.41 -67.18
N VAL A 75 -23.76 -0.79 -68.29
CA VAL A 75 -22.78 0.30 -68.29
C VAL A 75 -23.39 1.45 -69.09
N GLY A 76 -23.36 2.66 -68.53
CA GLY A 76 -24.06 3.83 -69.10
C GLY A 76 -25.52 3.92 -68.61
N GLY A 77 -26.45 4.21 -69.53
CA GLY A 77 -27.88 4.34 -69.23
C GLY A 77 -28.29 5.52 -68.36
N VAL A 78 -29.61 5.73 -68.25
CA VAL A 78 -30.21 6.71 -67.31
C VAL A 78 -30.71 6.00 -66.05
N SER A 79 -30.92 6.76 -64.97
CA SER A 79 -31.55 6.21 -63.75
C SER A 79 -33.04 5.97 -63.99
N TRP A 80 -33.59 4.89 -63.44
CA TRP A 80 -35.00 4.51 -63.54
C TRP A 80 -35.77 4.94 -62.29
N VAL A 81 -36.69 5.88 -62.48
CA VAL A 81 -37.57 6.45 -61.45
C VAL A 81 -38.94 5.80 -61.59
N PHE A 82 -39.28 4.91 -60.66
CA PHE A 82 -40.42 3.99 -60.76
C PHE A 82 -41.79 4.70 -60.86
N ASP A 83 -41.94 5.85 -60.20
CA ASP A 83 -43.19 6.63 -60.23
C ASP A 83 -43.34 7.50 -61.49
N VAL A 84 -42.30 7.62 -62.31
CA VAL A 84 -42.25 8.52 -63.49
C VAL A 84 -42.05 7.75 -64.79
N ASN A 85 -41.27 6.67 -64.78
CA ASN A 85 -40.94 5.91 -65.99
C ASN A 85 -41.99 4.84 -66.29
N ILE A 86 -42.71 5.03 -67.40
CA ILE A 86 -43.65 4.05 -67.95
C ILE A 86 -42.95 2.98 -68.80
N VAL A 87 -43.45 1.75 -68.73
CA VAL A 87 -42.94 0.58 -69.44
C VAL A 87 -43.63 0.46 -70.80
N ASN A 88 -42.87 0.66 -71.89
CA ASN A 88 -43.39 0.64 -73.26
C ASN A 88 -42.92 -0.56 -74.11
N GLU A 89 -41.92 -1.30 -73.64
CA GLU A 89 -41.25 -2.43 -74.30
C GLU A 89 -40.52 -3.29 -73.25
N ASN A 90 -40.20 -4.55 -73.61
CA ASN A 90 -39.50 -5.47 -72.71
C ASN A 90 -38.10 -4.94 -72.35
N ARG A 91 -37.71 -5.05 -71.09
CA ARG A 91 -36.54 -4.34 -70.56
C ARG A 91 -35.83 -5.09 -69.44
N THR A 92 -34.53 -4.87 -69.33
CA THR A 92 -33.76 -5.17 -68.10
C THR A 92 -33.34 -3.86 -67.45
N LEU A 93 -33.53 -3.77 -66.13
CA LEU A 93 -32.98 -2.74 -65.27
C LEU A 93 -31.81 -3.33 -64.49
N TYR A 94 -30.70 -2.59 -64.41
CA TYR A 94 -29.44 -3.04 -63.85
C TYR A 94 -29.17 -2.32 -62.54
N ALA A 95 -28.83 -3.08 -61.49
CA ALA A 95 -28.40 -2.51 -60.23
C ALA A 95 -27.08 -1.77 -60.40
N ARG A 96 -26.98 -0.58 -59.80
CA ARG A 96 -25.74 0.21 -59.79
C ARG A 96 -25.31 0.48 -58.37
N TRP A 97 -24.01 0.50 -58.18
CA TRP A 97 -23.36 0.57 -56.88
C TRP A 97 -22.54 1.85 -56.74
N LYS A 98 -22.39 2.34 -55.51
CA LYS A 98 -21.35 3.30 -55.11
C LYS A 98 -20.36 2.56 -54.22
N ASN A 99 -19.07 2.85 -54.37
CA ASN A 99 -18.07 2.45 -53.38
C ASN A 99 -18.38 3.18 -52.07
N GLU A 100 -18.30 2.48 -50.94
CA GLU A 100 -18.05 3.15 -49.67
C GLU A 100 -16.59 3.65 -49.71
N GLU A 101 -16.37 4.95 -49.87
CA GLU A 101 -15.04 5.55 -49.68
C GLU A 101 -14.68 5.52 -48.19
N THR A 102 -14.15 4.39 -47.75
CA THR A 102 -13.71 4.19 -46.36
C THR A 102 -12.43 4.97 -46.14
N LYS A 103 -12.57 6.15 -45.54
CA LYS A 103 -11.45 7.04 -45.22
C LYS A 103 -10.63 6.46 -44.08
N LYS A 104 -9.36 6.19 -44.34
CA LYS A 104 -8.37 5.93 -43.30
C LYS A 104 -8.25 7.12 -42.36
N VAL A 105 -8.16 6.88 -41.07
CA VAL A 105 -7.95 7.94 -40.07
C VAL A 105 -6.47 8.30 -40.05
N ASN A 106 -6.12 9.39 -40.72
CA ASN A 106 -4.76 9.96 -40.76
C ASN A 106 -4.66 11.31 -40.01
N GLN A 107 -5.77 11.78 -39.46
CA GLN A 107 -5.86 13.03 -38.71
C GLN A 107 -7.01 12.97 -37.71
N ILE A 108 -6.88 13.68 -36.60
CA ILE A 108 -7.93 13.87 -35.58
C ILE A 108 -8.14 15.37 -35.32
N ILE A 109 -9.17 15.72 -34.56
CA ILE A 109 -9.40 17.08 -34.08
C ILE A 109 -9.32 17.05 -32.55
N TYR A 110 -8.49 17.90 -31.97
CA TYR A 110 -8.34 18.04 -30.52
C TYR A 110 -8.18 19.52 -30.17
N LYS A 111 -8.93 20.01 -29.18
CA LYS A 111 -8.96 21.43 -28.75
C LYS A 111 -9.10 22.44 -29.94
N ASN A 112 -9.88 22.05 -30.96
CA ASN A 112 -10.11 22.75 -32.24
C ASN A 112 -8.94 22.79 -33.24
N GLU A 113 -7.84 22.09 -32.96
CA GLU A 113 -6.71 21.94 -33.89
C GLU A 113 -6.78 20.61 -34.64
N VAL A 114 -6.33 20.60 -35.90
CA VAL A 114 -6.22 19.39 -36.72
C VAL A 114 -4.84 18.77 -36.50
N ILE A 115 -4.81 17.61 -35.86
CA ILE A 115 -3.58 16.86 -35.59
C ILE A 115 -3.41 15.82 -36.70
N THR A 116 -2.33 15.92 -37.47
CA THR A 116 -1.95 14.87 -38.42
C THR A 116 -1.31 13.72 -37.64
N LEU A 117 -1.77 12.49 -37.86
CA LEU A 117 -1.20 11.32 -37.22
C LEU A 117 0.12 10.92 -37.90
N ASP A 118 1.15 10.72 -37.09
CA ASP A 118 2.48 10.30 -37.51
C ASP A 118 3.13 9.47 -36.38
N LYS A 119 4.39 9.08 -36.52
CA LYS A 119 5.09 8.28 -35.50
C LYS A 119 5.25 8.94 -34.12
N LYS A 120 4.85 10.20 -33.95
CA LYS A 120 4.82 10.95 -32.69
C LYS A 120 3.38 11.27 -32.24
N HIS A 121 2.37 11.00 -33.06
CA HIS A 121 0.96 11.29 -32.80
C HIS A 121 0.14 10.05 -33.13
N LEU A 122 0.01 9.16 -32.14
CA LEU A 122 -0.73 7.90 -32.26
C LEU A 122 -2.17 8.10 -31.75
N TYR A 123 -3.13 7.39 -32.32
CA TYR A 123 -4.55 7.49 -31.94
C TYR A 123 -5.12 6.13 -31.58
N ILE A 124 -5.90 6.07 -30.50
CA ILE A 124 -6.52 4.84 -30.00
C ILE A 124 -8.03 4.99 -29.95
N ASN A 125 -8.72 4.16 -30.73
CA ASN A 125 -10.17 4.05 -30.71
C ASN A 125 -10.57 2.59 -30.99
N GLU A 126 -11.17 1.95 -29.99
CA GLU A 126 -11.60 0.55 -30.03
C GLU A 126 -12.64 0.24 -31.12
N THR A 127 -13.37 1.26 -31.60
CA THR A 127 -14.45 1.11 -32.58
C THR A 127 -13.95 1.13 -34.03
N LEU A 128 -12.66 1.45 -34.26
CA LEU A 128 -12.05 1.48 -35.59
C LEU A 128 -12.07 0.10 -36.25
N LYS A 129 -12.59 0.05 -37.47
CA LYS A 129 -12.60 -1.15 -38.31
C LYS A 129 -11.26 -1.27 -39.01
N THR A 130 -10.91 -2.50 -39.39
CA THR A 130 -9.63 -2.83 -40.05
C THR A 130 -9.31 -2.00 -41.31
N ASN A 131 -10.34 -1.47 -42.01
CA ASN A 131 -10.20 -0.61 -43.18
C ASN A 131 -10.04 0.89 -42.87
N GLU A 132 -10.33 1.32 -41.64
CA GLU A 132 -10.12 2.68 -41.15
C GLU A 132 -8.69 2.87 -40.61
N LEU A 133 -7.98 1.77 -40.30
CA LEU A 133 -6.64 1.75 -39.71
C LEU A 133 -5.50 2.23 -40.64
N THR A 134 -4.53 2.88 -40.01
CA THR A 134 -3.19 3.23 -40.48
C THR A 134 -2.13 2.59 -39.59
N GLU A 135 -0.85 2.86 -39.83
CA GLU A 135 0.25 2.44 -38.94
C GLU A 135 0.31 3.25 -37.62
N TYR A 136 -0.43 4.36 -37.51
CA TYR A 136 -0.44 5.25 -36.33
C TYR A 136 -1.77 5.18 -35.56
N THR A 137 -2.64 4.22 -35.87
CA THR A 137 -3.95 4.05 -35.23
C THR A 137 -4.12 2.65 -34.66
N PHE A 138 -4.63 2.56 -33.44
CA PHE A 138 -4.74 1.31 -32.68
C PHE A 138 -6.15 1.16 -32.10
N THR A 139 -6.55 -0.09 -31.82
CA THR A 139 -7.83 -0.38 -31.15
C THR A 139 -7.67 -0.64 -29.65
N ASN A 140 -6.44 -0.77 -29.15
CA ASN A 140 -6.10 -1.01 -27.75
C ASN A 140 -4.78 -0.31 -27.38
N LEU A 141 -4.53 -0.21 -26.07
CA LEU A 141 -3.37 0.50 -25.51
C LEU A 141 -2.08 -0.32 -25.62
N GLN A 142 -2.16 -1.64 -25.50
CA GLN A 142 -1.02 -2.55 -25.53
C GLN A 142 -0.29 -2.51 -26.89
N ASP A 143 -1.02 -2.52 -28.00
CA ASP A 143 -0.44 -2.43 -29.35
C ASP A 143 0.21 -1.05 -29.59
N ALA A 144 -0.44 0.03 -29.13
CA ALA A 144 0.10 1.39 -29.26
C ALA A 144 1.40 1.57 -28.46
N ILE A 145 1.46 1.06 -27.23
CA ILE A 145 2.67 1.06 -26.40
C ILE A 145 3.74 0.10 -26.94
N SER A 146 3.36 -0.99 -27.62
CA SER A 146 4.31 -1.89 -28.27
C SER A 146 4.92 -1.28 -29.55
N TYR A 147 4.20 -0.39 -30.22
CA TYR A 147 4.68 0.37 -31.39
C TYR A 147 5.52 1.59 -30.98
N ALA A 148 5.22 2.21 -29.84
CA ALA A 148 5.81 3.45 -29.37
C ALA A 148 7.34 3.38 -29.17
N GLU A 149 8.06 4.38 -29.69
CA GLU A 149 9.48 4.63 -29.42
C GLU A 149 9.65 5.71 -28.33
N SER A 150 10.75 5.68 -27.56
CA SER A 150 11.09 6.78 -26.64
C SER A 150 11.32 8.11 -27.37
N ALA A 151 10.94 9.20 -26.72
CA ALA A 151 11.00 10.56 -27.22
C ALA A 151 11.92 11.45 -26.37
N THR A 152 12.22 12.66 -26.86
CA THR A 152 12.96 13.70 -26.10
C THR A 152 11.99 14.77 -25.57
N GLU A 153 12.40 15.56 -24.57
CA GLU A 153 11.56 16.63 -23.99
C GLU A 153 11.06 17.63 -25.07
N ASP A 154 11.94 18.08 -25.97
CA ASP A 154 11.59 18.99 -27.09
C ASP A 154 10.75 18.33 -28.20
N ASN A 155 10.63 17.00 -28.21
CA ASN A 155 10.03 16.24 -29.29
C ASN A 155 9.29 15.00 -28.73
N ARG A 156 8.28 15.29 -27.91
CA ARG A 156 7.47 14.30 -27.18
C ARG A 156 6.69 13.36 -28.10
N LEU A 157 6.37 12.18 -27.58
CA LEU A 157 5.39 11.27 -28.15
C LEU A 157 4.01 11.55 -27.53
N TYR A 158 2.97 11.59 -28.36
CA TYR A 158 1.58 11.75 -27.97
C TYR A 158 0.76 10.54 -28.39
N ILE A 159 -0.04 10.03 -27.46
CA ILE A 159 -1.06 9.02 -27.71
C ILE A 159 -2.41 9.63 -27.30
N TYR A 160 -3.33 9.70 -28.26
CA TYR A 160 -4.67 10.25 -28.07
C TYR A 160 -5.68 9.13 -27.88
N LEU A 161 -6.49 9.21 -26.83
CA LEU A 161 -7.44 8.18 -26.41
C LEU A 161 -8.88 8.70 -26.46
N GLU A 162 -9.75 8.01 -27.18
CA GLU A 162 -11.19 8.20 -27.11
C GLU A 162 -11.76 7.77 -25.74
N PRO A 163 -12.97 8.22 -25.38
CA PRO A 163 -13.71 7.71 -24.22
C PRO A 163 -13.89 6.19 -24.21
N SER A 164 -13.16 5.50 -23.34
CA SER A 164 -13.32 4.08 -23.05
C SER A 164 -12.68 3.67 -21.72
N VAL A 165 -12.82 2.38 -21.38
CA VAL A 165 -12.11 1.69 -20.30
C VAL A 165 -11.05 0.78 -20.92
N TYR A 166 -9.81 1.25 -20.87
CA TYR A 166 -8.61 0.56 -21.36
C TYR A 166 -8.02 -0.32 -20.25
N TRP A 167 -8.40 -1.60 -20.25
CA TRP A 167 -7.87 -2.58 -19.30
C TRP A 167 -6.40 -2.89 -19.59
N THR A 168 -5.51 -2.75 -18.60
CA THR A 168 -4.09 -3.07 -18.73
C THR A 168 -3.82 -4.57 -18.60
N SER A 169 -4.66 -5.29 -17.87
CA SER A 169 -4.75 -6.76 -17.82
C SER A 169 -6.20 -7.21 -17.88
N ASP A 170 -6.45 -8.42 -18.39
CA ASP A 170 -7.79 -9.00 -18.53
C ASP A 170 -8.51 -9.00 -17.16
N PRO A 171 -9.64 -8.29 -17.00
CA PRO A 171 -10.35 -8.19 -15.74
C PRO A 171 -11.17 -9.45 -15.38
N ASP A 172 -11.42 -10.33 -16.36
CA ASP A 172 -12.13 -11.62 -16.22
C ASP A 172 -11.19 -12.79 -15.92
N ASP A 173 -9.88 -12.63 -16.14
CA ASP A 173 -8.92 -13.64 -15.76
C ASP A 173 -8.84 -13.84 -14.22
N GLU A 174 -8.93 -15.11 -13.82
CA GLU A 174 -8.92 -15.60 -12.44
C GLU A 174 -7.50 -16.00 -11.96
N THR A 175 -6.49 -15.96 -12.84
CA THR A 175 -5.10 -16.30 -12.50
C THR A 175 -4.58 -15.41 -11.38
N ILE A 176 -3.97 -16.03 -10.36
CA ILE A 176 -3.31 -15.33 -9.26
C ILE A 176 -1.89 -14.96 -9.67
N TYR A 177 -1.64 -13.67 -9.84
CA TYR A 177 -0.33 -13.15 -10.24
C TYR A 177 0.64 -13.11 -9.06
N THR A 178 1.86 -13.63 -9.22
CA THR A 178 2.93 -13.56 -8.22
C THR A 178 4.08 -12.69 -8.71
N LYS A 179 5.13 -12.53 -7.89
CA LYS A 179 6.38 -11.85 -8.31
C LYS A 179 7.00 -12.52 -9.55
N GLU A 180 6.87 -13.83 -9.67
CA GLU A 180 7.42 -14.65 -10.76
C GLU A 180 6.60 -14.50 -12.06
N THR A 181 5.29 -14.28 -11.98
CA THR A 181 4.43 -14.05 -13.16
C THR A 181 4.31 -12.56 -13.54
N GLY A 182 4.80 -11.66 -12.68
CA GLY A 182 4.73 -10.20 -12.85
C GLY A 182 3.59 -9.56 -12.05
N LEU A 183 3.84 -8.34 -11.55
CA LEU A 183 2.90 -7.57 -10.70
C LEU A 183 2.55 -6.20 -11.32
N ILE A 184 2.64 -6.08 -12.63
CA ILE A 184 2.36 -4.88 -13.42
C ILE A 184 1.42 -5.29 -14.56
N GLY A 185 0.32 -4.56 -14.76
CA GLY A 185 -0.61 -4.80 -15.88
C GLY A 185 -0.01 -4.42 -17.23
N LEU A 186 0.42 -3.17 -17.39
CA LEU A 186 1.08 -2.68 -18.60
C LEU A 186 2.30 -1.81 -18.26
N THR A 187 3.46 -2.19 -18.80
CA THR A 187 4.69 -1.40 -18.71
C THR A 187 4.83 -0.50 -19.93
N MET A 188 5.04 0.80 -19.70
CA MET A 188 5.27 1.85 -20.69
C MET A 188 6.71 2.39 -20.51
N PRO A 189 7.73 1.72 -21.10
CA PRO A 189 9.13 2.10 -20.91
C PRO A 189 9.55 3.36 -21.71
N GLN A 190 8.67 3.92 -22.55
CA GLN A 190 8.97 5.04 -23.44
C GLN A 190 9.09 6.38 -22.69
N GLU A 191 10.27 6.98 -22.77
CA GLU A 191 10.53 8.30 -22.22
C GLU A 191 9.79 9.40 -22.98
N ASN A 192 9.39 10.46 -22.27
CA ASN A 192 8.66 11.62 -22.81
C ASN A 192 7.34 11.28 -23.55
N LEU A 193 6.73 10.15 -23.17
CA LEU A 193 5.37 9.77 -23.54
C LEU A 193 4.33 10.71 -22.92
N SER A 194 3.28 11.03 -23.69
CA SER A 194 2.14 11.85 -23.26
C SER A 194 0.83 11.14 -23.61
N LEU A 195 -0.02 10.86 -22.61
CA LEU A 195 -1.35 10.28 -22.81
C LEU A 195 -2.43 11.36 -22.73
N ILE A 196 -3.22 11.51 -23.79
CA ILE A 196 -4.20 12.60 -23.93
C ILE A 196 -5.60 12.02 -24.09
N GLY A 197 -6.49 12.28 -23.13
CA GLY A 197 -7.92 12.02 -23.27
C GLY A 197 -8.55 13.05 -24.22
N LEU A 198 -9.42 12.58 -25.13
CA LEU A 198 -10.09 13.45 -26.10
C LEU A 198 -11.41 14.07 -25.61
N ASP A 199 -11.89 13.69 -24.43
CA ASP A 199 -13.06 14.28 -23.76
C ASP A 199 -12.61 15.17 -22.59
N ASP A 200 -13.35 16.26 -22.35
CA ASP A 200 -13.02 17.21 -21.28
C ASP A 200 -13.17 16.60 -19.87
N ASN A 201 -13.96 15.53 -19.71
CA ASN A 201 -14.21 14.86 -18.44
C ASN A 201 -13.30 13.61 -18.32
N PRO A 202 -12.29 13.60 -17.44
CA PRO A 202 -11.33 12.50 -17.36
C PRO A 202 -11.94 11.16 -16.89
N GLU A 203 -13.14 11.17 -16.30
CA GLU A 203 -13.90 9.96 -15.97
C GLU A 203 -14.43 9.19 -17.20
N ASN A 204 -14.42 9.81 -18.37
CA ASN A 204 -14.79 9.17 -19.63
C ASN A 204 -13.64 8.38 -20.27
N THR A 205 -12.38 8.64 -19.90
CA THR A 205 -11.20 7.96 -20.47
C THR A 205 -10.37 7.32 -19.36
N ILE A 206 -10.56 6.01 -19.16
CA ILE A 206 -10.07 5.27 -17.99
C ILE A 206 -9.01 4.24 -18.42
N ILE A 207 -7.86 4.22 -17.76
CA ILE A 207 -6.85 3.15 -17.84
C ILE A 207 -6.90 2.35 -16.53
N ALA A 208 -7.23 1.06 -16.61
CA ALA A 208 -7.74 0.29 -15.47
C ALA A 208 -7.10 -1.09 -15.27
N SER A 209 -7.03 -1.54 -14.02
CA SER A 209 -6.93 -2.95 -13.63
C SER A 209 -7.90 -3.25 -12.47
N ASN A 210 -8.00 -4.51 -12.03
CA ASN A 210 -8.88 -4.91 -10.92
C ASN A 210 -8.24 -5.89 -9.93
N ARG A 211 -6.91 -5.84 -9.77
CA ARG A 211 -6.14 -6.79 -8.94
C ARG A 211 -5.42 -6.07 -7.79
N GLY A 212 -5.34 -6.74 -6.65
CA GLY A 212 -4.65 -6.25 -5.46
C GLY A 212 -4.06 -7.40 -4.64
N GLN A 213 -3.35 -7.06 -3.56
CA GLN A 213 -2.68 -8.02 -2.70
C GLN A 213 -3.68 -8.98 -2.04
N MET A 214 -3.46 -10.30 -2.18
CA MET A 214 -4.39 -11.38 -1.84
C MET A 214 -5.75 -11.33 -2.57
N ALA A 215 -5.88 -10.54 -3.65
CA ALA A 215 -7.11 -10.37 -4.43
C ALA A 215 -6.78 -10.34 -5.94
N GLY A 216 -6.49 -11.51 -6.52
CA GLY A 216 -5.99 -11.66 -7.88
C GLY A 216 -4.47 -11.53 -8.03
N ALA A 217 -3.74 -11.20 -6.94
CA ALA A 217 -2.29 -11.23 -6.90
C ALA A 217 -1.75 -11.63 -5.50
N ILE A 218 -0.55 -12.20 -5.45
CA ILE A 218 0.30 -12.35 -4.26
C ILE A 218 1.50 -11.41 -4.45
N GLY A 219 1.29 -10.16 -4.05
CA GLY A 219 2.16 -9.02 -4.26
C GLY A 219 1.34 -7.73 -4.43
N ASN A 220 1.98 -6.57 -4.32
CA ASN A 220 1.30 -5.31 -4.62
C ASN A 220 1.21 -5.18 -6.15
N TYR A 221 0.00 -5.31 -6.69
CA TYR A 221 -0.25 -5.25 -8.14
C TYR A 221 -0.42 -3.81 -8.60
N ASN A 222 0.26 -3.43 -9.68
CA ASN A 222 0.25 -2.10 -10.27
C ASN A 222 -0.51 -2.11 -11.60
N THR A 223 -1.42 -1.14 -11.78
CA THR A 223 -2.18 -1.03 -13.04
C THR A 223 -1.28 -0.73 -14.22
N LEU A 224 -0.37 0.24 -14.08
CA LEU A 224 0.61 0.59 -15.10
C LEU A 224 1.98 0.93 -14.48
N ALA A 225 3.01 0.85 -15.31
CA ALA A 225 4.36 1.33 -15.00
C ALA A 225 4.80 2.32 -16.09
N ILE A 226 5.36 3.47 -15.71
CA ILE A 226 5.72 4.57 -16.63
C ILE A 226 7.19 4.99 -16.54
N ALA A 227 7.68 5.69 -17.56
CA ALA A 227 9.08 6.10 -17.73
C ALA A 227 9.32 7.62 -17.50
N HIS A 228 10.56 8.07 -17.69
CA HIS A 228 10.99 9.45 -17.40
C HIS A 228 10.22 10.47 -18.27
N GLY A 229 9.90 11.64 -17.70
CA GLY A 229 9.24 12.71 -18.44
C GLY A 229 7.80 12.41 -18.87
N PHE A 230 7.12 11.45 -18.23
CA PHE A 230 5.73 11.09 -18.53
C PHE A 230 4.76 12.28 -18.34
N ASN A 231 3.74 12.38 -19.21
CA ASN A 231 2.70 13.39 -19.12
C ASN A 231 1.30 12.78 -19.32
N SER A 232 0.27 13.30 -18.65
CA SER A 232 -1.13 13.05 -18.99
C SER A 232 -2.01 14.29 -18.91
N ASP A 233 -3.01 14.37 -19.78
CA ASP A 233 -4.11 15.35 -19.75
C ASP A 233 -5.44 14.61 -19.96
N GLY A 234 -6.41 14.76 -19.06
CA GLY A 234 -7.77 14.22 -19.24
C GLY A 234 -7.91 12.70 -19.08
N ILE A 235 -7.15 12.04 -18.19
CA ILE A 235 -7.16 10.58 -18.01
C ILE A 235 -7.49 10.18 -16.57
N THR A 236 -8.33 9.16 -16.39
CA THR A 236 -8.44 8.41 -15.12
C THR A 236 -7.49 7.21 -15.13
N PHE A 237 -6.66 7.09 -14.11
CA PHE A 237 -5.88 5.89 -13.81
C PHE A 237 -6.50 5.19 -12.59
N ALA A 238 -6.88 3.93 -12.71
CA ALA A 238 -7.70 3.26 -11.71
C ALA A 238 -7.33 1.80 -11.42
N ASN A 239 -7.51 1.38 -10.18
CA ASN A 239 -7.50 -0.02 -9.78
C ASN A 239 -8.81 -0.37 -9.05
N TYR A 240 -9.72 -1.04 -9.78
CA TYR A 240 -11.05 -1.46 -9.33
C TYR A 240 -11.02 -2.78 -8.53
N CYS A 241 -9.90 -3.08 -7.83
CA CYS A 241 -9.85 -4.21 -6.91
C CYS A 241 -10.83 -4.02 -5.74
N ASN A 242 -10.95 -2.80 -5.20
CA ASN A 242 -11.77 -2.49 -4.03
C ASN A 242 -12.83 -1.39 -4.27
N VAL A 243 -12.94 -0.89 -5.50
CA VAL A 243 -13.88 0.15 -5.92
C VAL A 243 -14.68 -0.38 -7.10
N ASP A 244 -15.99 -0.13 -7.13
CA ASP A 244 -16.83 -0.51 -8.27
C ASP A 244 -16.56 0.42 -9.46
N LEU A 245 -16.41 -0.15 -10.65
CA LEU A 245 -16.39 0.60 -11.90
C LEU A 245 -17.82 0.88 -12.34
N VAL A 246 -18.21 2.15 -12.30
CA VAL A 246 -19.43 2.67 -12.91
C VAL A 246 -19.01 3.55 -14.08
N TYR A 247 -19.36 3.16 -15.30
CA TYR A 247 -19.01 3.84 -16.54
C TYR A 247 -20.27 4.29 -17.30
N PRO A 248 -20.71 5.56 -17.15
CA PRO A 248 -22.02 6.00 -17.64
C PRO A 248 -22.20 5.97 -19.16
N LEU A 249 -21.12 6.09 -19.94
CA LEU A 249 -21.18 6.10 -21.40
C LEU A 249 -21.47 4.71 -21.99
N ASP A 250 -21.07 3.65 -21.31
CA ASP A 250 -21.37 2.27 -21.69
C ASP A 250 -21.48 1.38 -20.44
N THR A 251 -22.70 1.18 -19.98
CA THR A 251 -22.97 0.37 -18.78
C THR A 251 -22.59 -1.11 -18.93
N SER A 252 -22.27 -1.60 -20.14
CA SER A 252 -21.74 -2.96 -20.31
C SER A 252 -20.29 -3.10 -19.82
N LYS A 253 -19.58 -1.98 -19.65
CA LYS A 253 -18.23 -1.90 -19.05
C LYS A 253 -18.26 -1.73 -17.53
N ASN A 254 -19.45 -1.60 -16.91
CA ASN A 254 -19.57 -1.57 -15.45
C ASN A 254 -19.02 -2.87 -14.86
N ARG A 255 -18.36 -2.77 -13.70
CA ARG A 255 -17.80 -3.94 -13.02
C ARG A 255 -17.84 -3.76 -11.51
N GLU A 256 -18.38 -4.75 -10.81
CA GLU A 256 -18.25 -4.82 -9.36
C GLU A 256 -16.77 -4.99 -8.99
N LYS A 257 -16.37 -4.42 -7.84
CA LYS A 257 -15.03 -4.58 -7.27
C LYS A 257 -14.67 -6.05 -7.08
N ARG A 258 -13.39 -6.39 -7.23
CA ARG A 258 -12.91 -7.78 -7.03
C ARG A 258 -13.00 -8.24 -5.55
N SER A 259 -12.93 -7.32 -4.59
CA SER A 259 -12.91 -7.64 -3.16
C SER A 259 -13.47 -6.51 -2.27
N ASP A 260 -14.27 -6.86 -1.25
CA ASP A 260 -14.66 -5.97 -0.15
C ASP A 260 -13.50 -5.66 0.81
N THR A 261 -12.53 -6.57 0.95
CA THR A 261 -11.35 -6.41 1.80
C THR A 261 -10.40 -5.40 1.17
N ILE A 262 -10.38 -4.18 1.70
CA ILE A 262 -9.43 -3.12 1.29
C ILE A 262 -8.00 -3.65 1.43
N THR A 263 -7.27 -3.67 0.31
CA THR A 263 -5.94 -4.25 0.18
C THR A 263 -5.06 -3.40 -0.74
N GLN A 264 -3.75 -3.64 -0.77
CA GLN A 264 -2.83 -2.89 -1.65
C GLN A 264 -3.20 -3.10 -3.11
N ALA A 265 -3.68 -2.04 -3.77
CA ALA A 265 -4.20 -2.06 -5.14
C ALA A 265 -3.63 -0.87 -5.91
N GLN A 266 -2.39 -1.00 -6.37
CA GLN A 266 -1.62 0.12 -6.90
C GLN A 266 -2.06 0.50 -8.32
N VAL A 267 -1.90 1.78 -8.62
CA VAL A 267 -2.22 2.38 -9.91
C VAL A 267 -0.94 2.56 -10.73
N ILE A 268 0.07 3.27 -10.19
CA ILE A 268 1.30 3.63 -10.92
C ILE A 268 2.57 3.20 -10.17
N THR A 269 3.53 2.68 -10.93
CA THR A 269 4.94 2.44 -10.54
C THR A 269 5.91 2.82 -11.68
N LYS A 270 7.21 2.58 -11.51
CA LYS A 270 8.23 2.81 -12.54
C LYS A 270 8.36 1.67 -13.55
N ALA A 271 8.62 2.02 -14.82
CA ALA A 271 8.89 1.07 -15.89
C ALA A 271 10.35 0.63 -15.98
N ASN A 272 11.30 1.52 -15.69
CA ASN A 272 12.73 1.34 -15.94
C ASN A 272 13.55 1.43 -14.64
N SER A 273 14.78 0.90 -14.64
CA SER A 273 15.65 0.79 -13.46
C SER A 273 16.75 1.87 -13.40
N GLU A 274 16.40 3.14 -13.55
CA GLU A 274 17.30 4.31 -13.43
C GLU A 274 16.52 5.49 -12.80
N PRO A 275 17.17 6.55 -12.27
CA PRO A 275 16.47 7.62 -11.57
C PRO A 275 15.46 8.32 -12.49
N MET A 276 14.23 8.37 -12.01
CA MET A 276 13.08 8.91 -12.72
C MET A 276 12.85 10.37 -12.36
N ASP A 277 12.23 11.13 -13.25
CA ASP A 277 11.94 12.54 -13.01
C ASP A 277 10.85 13.07 -13.96
N LYS A 278 10.40 14.30 -13.70
CA LYS A 278 9.57 15.14 -14.58
C LYS A 278 8.20 14.55 -14.95
N TRP A 279 7.52 13.91 -14.00
CA TRP A 279 6.15 13.45 -14.24
C TRP A 279 5.14 14.59 -14.17
N ILE A 280 4.19 14.61 -15.09
CA ILE A 280 3.14 15.63 -15.21
C ILE A 280 1.78 14.95 -15.30
N PHE A 281 0.84 15.38 -14.46
CA PHE A 281 -0.55 14.95 -14.51
C PHE A 281 -1.45 16.19 -14.47
N LYS A 282 -2.24 16.39 -15.53
CA LYS A 282 -3.21 17.49 -15.66
C LYS A 282 -4.60 16.93 -15.85
N ASN A 283 -5.60 17.52 -15.19
CA ASN A 283 -7.00 17.08 -15.26
C ASN A 283 -7.13 15.55 -15.15
N SER A 284 -6.35 14.92 -14.25
CA SER A 284 -6.19 13.47 -14.19
C SER A 284 -6.79 12.93 -12.89
N ARG A 285 -7.34 11.72 -12.90
CA ARG A 285 -7.96 11.09 -11.73
C ARG A 285 -7.18 9.85 -11.31
N PHE A 286 -7.05 9.62 -10.01
CA PHE A 286 -6.47 8.42 -9.42
C PHE A 286 -7.50 7.75 -8.52
N VAL A 287 -7.93 6.54 -8.90
CA VAL A 287 -9.03 5.83 -8.23
C VAL A 287 -8.56 4.46 -7.74
N SER A 288 -8.30 4.37 -6.43
CA SER A 288 -8.10 3.11 -5.70
C SER A 288 -8.38 3.37 -4.21
N PHE A 289 -7.79 2.60 -3.30
CA PHE A 289 -7.83 2.87 -1.86
C PHE A 289 -6.44 2.80 -1.22
N LEU A 290 -5.94 1.60 -0.88
CA LEU A 290 -4.69 1.41 -0.13
C LEU A 290 -3.52 1.34 -1.11
N ASN A 291 -2.50 2.19 -0.90
CA ASN A 291 -1.37 2.39 -1.80
C ASN A 291 -1.81 2.72 -3.25
N VAL A 292 -2.30 3.93 -3.55
CA VAL A 292 -2.54 4.35 -4.95
C VAL A 292 -1.23 4.36 -5.76
N PHE A 293 -0.11 4.78 -5.18
CA PHE A 293 1.22 4.73 -5.81
C PHE A 293 2.14 3.64 -5.22
N SER A 294 3.21 3.30 -5.94
CA SER A 294 4.32 2.51 -5.40
C SER A 294 5.24 3.34 -4.52
N ARG A 295 5.74 2.73 -3.44
CA ARG A 295 6.60 3.37 -2.41
C ARG A 295 8.09 3.13 -2.57
N SER A 296 8.46 2.12 -3.35
CA SER A 296 9.85 1.65 -3.40
C SER A 296 10.69 2.38 -4.44
N ASP A 297 10.06 3.27 -5.21
CA ASP A 297 10.43 3.57 -6.60
C ASP A 297 9.89 4.95 -7.03
N GLU A 298 10.46 6.01 -6.45
CA GLU A 298 9.96 7.39 -6.55
C GLU A 298 10.70 8.20 -7.64
N PRO A 299 10.02 8.82 -8.63
CA PRO A 299 10.58 9.93 -9.41
C PRO A 299 10.98 11.15 -8.56
N HIS A 300 12.03 11.85 -8.97
CA HIS A 300 12.52 13.03 -8.27
C HIS A 300 11.48 14.14 -8.20
N ARG A 301 10.88 14.57 -9.34
CA ARG A 301 9.85 15.62 -9.36
C ARG A 301 8.57 15.20 -10.07
N VAL A 302 7.43 15.56 -9.46
CA VAL A 302 6.09 15.32 -9.99
C VAL A 302 5.20 16.56 -9.84
N TYR A 303 4.49 16.91 -10.91
CA TYR A 303 3.53 18.01 -10.96
C TYR A 303 2.11 17.49 -11.19
N TYR A 304 1.17 17.95 -10.35
CA TYR A 304 -0.25 17.64 -10.45
C TYR A 304 -1.07 18.94 -10.55
N GLU A 305 -1.89 19.04 -11.58
CA GLU A 305 -2.74 20.21 -11.84
C GLU A 305 -4.20 19.79 -12.05
N ASN A 306 -5.11 20.31 -11.23
CA ASN A 306 -6.54 19.98 -11.27
C ASN A 306 -6.82 18.45 -11.19
N CYS A 307 -6.04 17.72 -10.40
CA CYS A 307 -6.17 16.26 -10.29
C CYS A 307 -7.17 15.84 -9.21
N TYR A 308 -7.78 14.66 -9.35
CA TYR A 308 -8.64 14.05 -8.33
C TYR A 308 -8.00 12.77 -7.76
N PHE A 309 -8.07 12.59 -6.45
CA PHE A 309 -7.57 11.41 -5.75
C PHE A 309 -8.67 10.82 -4.88
N GLN A 310 -8.97 9.54 -5.09
CA GLN A 310 -9.78 8.73 -4.17
C GLN A 310 -8.83 7.75 -3.46
N ALA A 311 -8.80 7.81 -2.12
CA ALA A 311 -7.72 7.21 -1.34
C ALA A 311 -8.14 6.77 0.08
N THR A 312 -7.43 5.76 0.59
CA THR A 312 -7.36 5.44 2.02
C THR A 312 -5.93 5.65 2.51
N ASP A 313 -5.42 4.75 3.35
CA ASP A 313 -4.09 4.87 3.91
C ASP A 313 -3.02 4.71 2.83
N ASP A 314 -1.85 5.28 3.11
CA ASP A 314 -0.61 5.03 2.40
C ASP A 314 -0.61 5.35 0.90
N ALA A 315 -1.60 6.11 0.45
CA ALA A 315 -1.96 6.30 -0.95
C ALA A 315 -1.27 7.48 -1.65
N ILE A 316 -0.97 8.56 -0.94
CA ILE A 316 -0.43 9.80 -1.50
C ILE A 316 1.09 9.87 -1.24
N GLY A 317 1.82 10.39 -2.23
CA GLY A 317 3.28 10.42 -2.26
C GLY A 317 3.83 9.40 -3.26
N THR A 318 4.67 9.89 -4.17
CA THR A 318 5.34 9.09 -5.21
C THR A 318 6.67 9.71 -5.64
N GLY A 319 7.24 10.65 -4.88
CA GLY A 319 8.39 11.44 -5.35
C GLY A 319 9.09 12.25 -4.27
N ASP A 320 10.35 12.64 -4.52
CA ASP A 320 11.10 13.54 -3.64
C ASP A 320 10.47 14.94 -3.56
N ILE A 321 9.89 15.40 -4.66
CA ILE A 321 9.22 16.69 -4.82
C ILE A 321 7.88 16.46 -5.50
N ASN A 322 6.78 16.73 -4.77
CA ASN A 322 5.42 16.66 -5.30
C ASN A 322 4.73 18.03 -5.11
N VAL A 323 4.25 18.61 -6.21
CA VAL A 323 3.50 19.88 -6.19
C VAL A 323 2.10 19.64 -6.75
N PHE A 324 1.10 19.77 -5.87
CA PHE A 324 -0.32 19.64 -6.18
C PHE A 324 -0.97 21.02 -6.24
N VAL A 325 -1.50 21.39 -7.40
CA VAL A 325 -2.20 22.65 -7.65
C VAL A 325 -3.68 22.36 -7.92
N ASN A 326 -4.57 23.07 -7.21
CA ASN A 326 -6.03 23.03 -7.38
C ASN A 326 -6.62 21.60 -7.42
N SER A 327 -6.00 20.65 -6.71
CA SER A 327 -6.36 19.24 -6.77
C SER A 327 -7.40 18.90 -5.68
N HIS A 328 -8.15 17.82 -5.87
CA HIS A 328 -9.20 17.36 -4.96
C HIS A 328 -8.86 15.97 -4.41
N PHE A 329 -8.80 15.85 -3.08
CA PHE A 329 -8.50 14.63 -2.36
C PHE A 329 -9.72 14.16 -1.57
N LYS A 330 -10.31 13.01 -1.92
CA LYS A 330 -11.36 12.35 -1.16
C LYS A 330 -10.77 11.22 -0.33
N LEU A 331 -10.78 11.40 1.00
CA LEU A 331 -10.07 10.59 1.98
C LEU A 331 -11.04 9.80 2.87
N TYR A 332 -10.91 8.48 2.87
CA TYR A 332 -11.77 7.58 3.66
C TYR A 332 -11.11 7.03 4.93
N SER A 333 -9.83 7.32 5.15
CA SER A 333 -9.06 6.93 6.34
C SER A 333 -8.02 7.99 6.69
N ASN A 334 -7.37 7.82 7.84
CA ASN A 334 -6.70 8.90 8.54
C ASN A 334 -5.17 9.00 8.34
N HIS A 335 -4.56 8.19 7.47
CA HIS A 335 -3.15 8.29 7.11
C HIS A 335 -2.93 8.30 5.59
N PRO A 336 -3.40 9.34 4.85
CA PRO A 336 -3.26 9.44 3.39
C PRO A 336 -1.85 9.19 2.87
N SER A 337 -0.80 9.59 3.60
CA SER A 337 0.60 9.35 3.23
C SER A 337 1.32 8.49 4.27
N GLY A 338 2.47 7.90 3.90
CA GLY A 338 3.34 7.16 4.83
C GLY A 338 4.37 8.06 5.48
N SER A 339 5.02 8.84 4.64
CA SER A 339 5.80 10.04 4.95
C SER A 339 5.30 11.14 4.00
N ALA A 340 5.66 12.40 4.25
CA ALA A 340 5.71 13.35 3.15
C ALA A 340 6.85 12.98 2.18
N SER A 341 6.92 13.65 1.03
CA SER A 341 8.05 13.60 0.11
C SER A 341 9.37 13.94 0.79
N ASN A 342 10.49 13.38 0.32
CA ASN A 342 11.81 13.55 0.96
C ASN A 342 12.28 15.01 1.00
N ILE A 343 11.96 15.81 -0.02
CA ILE A 343 12.35 17.22 -0.11
C ILE A 343 11.13 18.14 0.07
N LEU A 344 10.06 17.94 -0.71
CA LEU A 344 8.92 18.86 -0.71
C LEU A 344 7.61 18.17 -1.08
N GLN A 345 6.59 18.25 -0.21
CA GLN A 345 5.21 17.93 -0.56
C GLN A 345 4.31 19.15 -0.38
N ALA A 346 3.95 19.80 -1.48
CA ALA A 346 3.21 21.06 -1.49
C ALA A 346 1.79 20.90 -2.04
N TYR A 347 0.80 21.32 -1.26
CA TYR A 347 -0.60 21.40 -1.64
C TYR A 347 -1.01 22.87 -1.71
N LEU A 348 -1.36 23.33 -2.91
CA LEU A 348 -1.63 24.71 -3.26
C LEU A 348 -3.06 24.83 -3.79
N GLY A 349 -3.92 25.61 -3.12
CA GLY A 349 -5.30 25.84 -3.52
C GLY A 349 -6.18 24.57 -3.60
N SER A 350 -5.77 23.48 -2.94
CA SER A 350 -6.38 22.17 -3.07
C SER A 350 -7.51 21.94 -2.07
N THR A 351 -8.42 21.02 -2.40
CA THR A 351 -9.58 20.65 -1.56
C THR A 351 -9.41 19.25 -0.99
N PHE A 352 -9.78 19.05 0.27
CA PHE A 352 -9.75 17.77 0.97
C PHE A 352 -11.13 17.46 1.53
N GLU A 353 -11.74 16.37 1.08
CA GLU A 353 -13.05 15.87 1.55
C GLU A 353 -12.82 14.63 2.43
N ILE A 354 -13.11 14.73 3.72
CA ILE A 354 -12.78 13.72 4.73
C ILE A 354 -14.03 12.96 5.17
N GLU A 355 -14.14 11.69 4.77
CA GLU A 355 -15.28 10.80 5.06
C GLU A 355 -14.84 9.54 5.83
N PHE A 356 -14.45 9.71 7.10
CA PHE A 356 -14.11 8.56 7.95
C PHE A 356 -15.36 7.74 8.27
N LYS A 357 -15.39 6.46 7.85
CA LYS A 357 -16.55 5.56 8.04
C LYS A 357 -16.78 5.12 9.50
N ASN A 358 -15.77 5.23 10.39
CA ASN A 358 -15.87 4.92 11.82
C ASN A 358 -15.34 6.10 12.68
N PRO A 359 -16.15 7.13 12.98
CA PRO A 359 -15.68 8.34 13.66
C PRO A 359 -15.29 8.15 15.15
N GLU A 360 -15.71 7.05 15.79
CA GLU A 360 -15.46 6.79 17.21
C GLU A 360 -14.04 6.28 17.50
N SER A 361 -13.34 5.71 16.52
CA SER A 361 -11.96 5.24 16.66
C SER A 361 -10.97 6.21 15.98
N LYS A 362 -10.56 7.24 16.72
CA LYS A 362 -9.62 8.31 16.30
C LYS A 362 -10.03 9.05 15.01
N SER A 363 -10.95 10.01 15.16
CA SER A 363 -11.26 11.03 14.14
C SER A 363 -10.17 12.10 13.94
N THR A 364 -8.94 11.85 14.38
CA THR A 364 -7.74 12.64 14.07
C THR A 364 -7.23 12.25 12.68
N LEU A 365 -7.10 13.21 11.76
CA LEU A 365 -6.35 13.02 10.51
C LEU A 365 -4.86 13.24 10.79
N PHE A 366 -4.03 12.27 10.40
CA PHE A 366 -2.59 12.36 10.41
C PHE A 366 -2.12 12.51 8.96
N PHE A 367 -1.39 13.58 8.62
CA PHE A 367 -0.96 13.77 7.22
C PHE A 367 -0.02 12.64 6.75
N ALA A 368 0.81 12.10 7.66
CA ALA A 368 1.63 10.91 7.42
C ALA A 368 1.78 10.03 8.68
N LYS A 369 2.43 8.86 8.54
CA LYS A 369 2.87 8.02 9.68
C LYS A 369 4.26 8.42 10.19
N HIS A 370 5.09 8.99 9.30
CA HIS A 370 6.48 9.34 9.53
C HIS A 370 6.76 10.79 9.11
N ASN A 371 7.69 11.45 9.81
CA ASN A 371 7.97 12.86 9.63
C ASN A 371 8.76 13.10 8.33
N ASN A 372 8.29 14.04 7.53
CA ASN A 372 8.96 14.74 6.43
C ASN A 372 8.19 16.07 6.21
N ASN A 373 8.71 17.00 5.42
CA ASN A 373 8.15 18.35 5.29
C ASN A 373 6.79 18.39 4.52
N PHE A 374 5.83 19.16 5.03
CA PHE A 374 4.56 19.46 4.35
C PHE A 374 4.40 20.97 4.14
N VAL A 375 3.88 21.34 2.98
CA VAL A 375 3.49 22.73 2.67
C VAL A 375 2.00 22.77 2.31
N LEU A 376 1.24 23.59 3.06
CA LEU A 376 -0.20 23.77 2.86
C LEU A 376 -0.50 25.26 2.63
N ILE A 377 -0.84 25.66 1.39
CA ILE A 377 -1.20 27.04 1.03
C ILE A 377 -2.62 27.11 0.44
N ASP A 378 -3.48 27.95 1.01
CA ASP A 378 -4.87 28.21 0.58
C ASP A 378 -5.80 26.98 0.48
N ASN A 379 -5.52 25.88 1.20
CA ASN A 379 -6.30 24.66 1.06
C ASN A 379 -7.62 24.70 1.86
N THR A 380 -8.64 24.02 1.34
CA THR A 380 -9.94 23.87 1.99
C THR A 380 -10.19 22.42 2.38
N PHE A 381 -10.32 22.16 3.67
CA PHE A 381 -10.66 20.85 4.23
C PHE A 381 -12.13 20.84 4.66
N THR A 382 -12.84 19.75 4.39
CA THR A 382 -14.23 19.53 4.80
C THR A 382 -14.42 18.12 5.34
N GLY A 383 -15.52 17.88 6.06
CA GLY A 383 -15.91 16.54 6.49
C GLY A 383 -15.80 16.33 8.01
N ASN A 384 -15.57 15.07 8.41
CA ASN A 384 -15.85 14.59 9.78
C ASN A 384 -14.63 14.37 10.70
N ALA A 385 -13.44 14.82 10.31
CA ALA A 385 -12.29 14.88 11.22
C ALA A 385 -12.55 15.81 12.42
N THR A 386 -11.97 15.50 13.58
CA THR A 386 -12.06 16.33 14.81
C THR A 386 -10.75 17.01 15.16
N GLN A 387 -9.63 16.46 14.68
CA GLN A 387 -8.26 16.91 14.97
C GLN A 387 -7.38 16.67 13.74
N PHE A 388 -6.27 17.40 13.68
CA PHE A 388 -5.27 17.28 12.62
C PHE A 388 -3.89 17.24 13.27
N GLU A 389 -3.09 16.26 12.90
CA GLU A 389 -1.72 16.07 13.34
C GLU A 389 -0.82 15.85 12.13
N TRP A 390 0.44 16.27 12.19
CA TRP A 390 1.38 15.99 11.10
C TRP A 390 1.65 14.49 10.98
N THR A 391 1.93 13.83 12.11
CA THR A 391 2.26 12.41 12.17
C THR A 391 1.86 11.73 13.49
N ASP A 392 1.87 10.39 13.52
CA ASP A 392 1.72 9.57 14.74
C ASP A 392 2.67 9.99 15.89
N THR A 393 3.83 10.58 15.58
CA THR A 393 4.78 11.11 16.56
C THR A 393 5.51 12.29 15.94
N VAL A 394 4.95 13.49 16.17
CA VAL A 394 5.44 14.77 15.64
C VAL A 394 6.90 15.00 16.05
N ASP A 395 7.78 15.09 15.06
CA ASP A 395 9.14 15.57 15.26
C ASP A 395 9.16 17.09 15.48
N VAL A 396 9.77 17.51 16.59
CA VAL A 396 9.87 18.91 17.01
C VAL A 396 10.90 19.72 16.22
N ASP A 397 11.80 19.05 15.48
CA ASP A 397 12.78 19.69 14.61
C ASP A 397 12.22 20.00 13.22
N THR A 398 11.25 19.21 12.74
CA THR A 398 10.58 19.41 11.45
C THR A 398 9.78 20.74 11.39
N ARG A 399 9.70 21.37 10.21
CA ARG A 399 9.09 22.70 10.00
C ARG A 399 8.11 22.69 8.83
N HIS A 400 6.85 22.36 9.10
CA HIS A 400 5.79 22.35 8.09
C HIS A 400 5.29 23.78 7.83
N TYR A 401 5.13 24.17 6.57
CA TYR A 401 4.81 25.55 6.18
C TYR A 401 3.32 25.70 5.86
N VAL A 402 2.65 26.67 6.51
CA VAL A 402 1.20 26.83 6.42
C VAL A 402 0.79 28.28 6.13
N HIS A 403 -0.19 28.45 5.23
CA HIS A 403 -0.81 29.74 4.93
C HIS A 403 -2.28 29.57 4.51
N ASN A 404 -3.19 30.35 5.11
CA ASN A 404 -4.60 30.49 4.68
C ASN A 404 -5.40 29.18 4.47
N ASN A 405 -5.12 28.14 5.26
CA ASN A 405 -5.88 26.88 5.18
C ASN A 405 -7.14 26.93 6.05
N THR A 406 -8.23 26.31 5.61
CA THR A 406 -9.48 26.21 6.37
C THR A 406 -9.96 24.79 6.57
N PHE A 407 -10.63 24.51 7.69
CA PHE A 407 -11.42 23.29 7.92
C PHE A 407 -12.86 23.67 8.27
N ASN A 408 -13.83 23.15 7.50
CA ASN A 408 -15.26 23.43 7.66
C ASN A 408 -15.56 24.94 7.82
N GLY A 409 -14.89 25.78 7.02
CA GLY A 409 -15.04 27.24 7.00
C GLY A 409 -14.35 28.01 8.14
N LYS A 410 -13.57 27.36 9.00
CA LYS A 410 -12.75 27.99 10.06
C LYS A 410 -11.25 27.81 9.75
N PRO A 411 -10.34 28.63 10.30
CA PRO A 411 -8.89 28.39 10.16
C PRO A 411 -8.50 26.98 10.61
N LEU A 412 -7.72 26.28 9.80
CA LEU A 412 -7.15 24.97 10.14
C LEU A 412 -6.00 25.14 11.16
N VAL A 413 -5.95 24.25 12.15
CA VAL A 413 -4.83 24.12 13.09
C VAL A 413 -4.37 22.65 13.05
N VAL A 414 -3.07 22.45 12.81
CA VAL A 414 -2.43 21.12 12.77
C VAL A 414 -1.41 21.04 13.91
N SER A 415 -1.39 19.90 14.62
CA SER A 415 -0.51 19.62 15.76
C SER A 415 -0.51 20.73 16.82
N ALA A 416 -1.70 21.05 17.33
CA ALA A 416 -1.91 22.13 18.31
C ALA A 416 -1.09 21.97 19.60
N SER A 417 -0.69 20.75 19.97
CA SER A 417 0.19 20.47 21.13
C SER A 417 1.68 20.71 20.85
N LYS A 418 2.05 20.91 19.59
CA LYS A 418 3.40 21.10 19.03
C LYS A 418 3.41 22.21 17.97
N SER A 419 2.75 23.33 18.29
CA SER A 419 2.54 24.44 17.35
C SER A 419 3.83 25.03 16.77
N GLU A 420 4.97 24.84 17.42
CA GLU A 420 6.29 25.24 16.91
C GLU A 420 6.71 24.54 15.61
N THR A 421 6.04 23.44 15.24
CA THR A 421 6.25 22.70 13.99
C THR A 421 5.45 23.25 12.81
N SER A 422 4.42 24.06 13.07
CA SER A 422 3.52 24.67 12.07
C SER A 422 3.92 26.13 11.81
N VAL A 423 4.82 26.35 10.86
CA VAL A 423 5.35 27.67 10.51
C VAL A 423 4.34 28.44 9.65
N HIS A 424 3.70 29.43 10.26
CA HIS A 424 2.87 30.38 9.52
C HIS A 424 3.73 31.31 8.66
N LEU A 425 3.57 31.24 7.34
CA LEU A 425 4.39 32.00 6.40
C LEU A 425 4.15 33.51 6.49
N THR A 426 5.24 34.27 6.54
CA THR A 426 5.24 35.72 6.33
C THR A 426 5.09 36.05 4.84
N ASP A 427 4.75 37.31 4.52
CA ASP A 427 4.62 37.78 3.13
C ASP A 427 5.90 37.57 2.30
N GLU A 428 7.08 37.64 2.92
CA GLU A 428 8.37 37.39 2.24
C GLU A 428 8.58 35.90 1.96
N MET A 429 8.33 35.04 2.95
CA MET A 429 8.45 33.58 2.79
C MET A 429 7.42 33.04 1.79
N LEU A 430 6.22 33.64 1.74
CA LEU A 430 5.13 33.22 0.87
C LEU A 430 5.50 33.29 -0.61
N LYS A 431 6.38 34.22 -1.04
CA LYS A 431 6.82 34.38 -2.43
C LYS A 431 7.44 33.13 -3.05
N ALA A 432 8.02 32.26 -2.23
CA ALA A 432 8.55 30.97 -2.65
C ALA A 432 7.47 30.05 -3.24
N TYR A 433 6.20 30.22 -2.82
CA TYR A 433 5.06 29.42 -3.25
C TYR A 433 3.98 30.21 -3.99
N LYS A 434 3.83 31.51 -3.74
CA LYS A 434 2.73 32.34 -4.26
C LYS A 434 3.11 33.83 -4.32
N ILE A 435 2.85 34.46 -5.47
CA ILE A 435 3.04 35.90 -5.67
C ILE A 435 1.73 36.50 -6.18
N GLY A 436 1.18 37.45 -5.41
CA GLY A 436 -0.20 37.92 -5.62
C GLY A 436 -1.19 36.77 -5.47
N ASN A 437 -1.91 36.45 -6.55
CA ASN A 437 -2.85 35.32 -6.60
C ASN A 437 -2.31 34.10 -7.38
N THR A 438 -1.07 34.14 -7.88
CA THR A 438 -0.50 33.08 -8.73
C THR A 438 0.49 32.24 -7.94
N TYR A 439 0.33 30.91 -7.97
CA TYR A 439 1.30 29.99 -7.38
C TYR A 439 2.60 29.95 -8.19
N ASN A 440 3.74 30.09 -7.51
CA ASN A 440 5.09 30.10 -8.08
C ASN A 440 5.61 28.66 -8.28
N VAL A 441 4.91 27.89 -9.12
CA VAL A 441 5.24 26.50 -9.43
C VAL A 441 6.62 26.39 -10.08
N TYR A 442 7.02 27.38 -10.89
CA TYR A 442 8.37 27.44 -11.46
C TYR A 442 9.44 27.39 -10.37
N ASN A 443 9.35 28.20 -9.31
CA ASN A 443 10.35 28.16 -8.24
C ASN A 443 10.41 26.80 -7.52
N LEU A 444 9.27 26.11 -7.36
CA LEU A 444 9.18 24.83 -6.67
C LEU A 444 9.64 23.63 -7.50
N LEU A 445 9.73 23.76 -8.83
CA LEU A 445 10.02 22.63 -9.72
C LEU A 445 11.23 22.85 -10.63
N SER A 446 11.69 24.08 -10.84
CA SER A 446 12.78 24.39 -11.79
C SER A 446 14.09 23.68 -11.45
N GLY A 447 14.33 23.40 -10.17
CA GLY A 447 15.63 22.97 -9.66
C GLY A 447 16.76 23.82 -10.25
N ASP A 448 17.76 23.10 -10.78
CA ASP A 448 18.91 23.66 -11.50
C ASP A 448 18.81 23.50 -13.03
N ASP A 449 17.88 22.67 -13.52
CA ASP A 449 17.72 22.37 -14.96
C ASP A 449 16.68 23.27 -15.67
N ASN A 450 15.99 24.12 -14.91
CA ASN A 450 14.94 25.04 -15.36
C ASN A 450 13.64 24.36 -15.85
N TRP A 451 13.30 23.17 -15.31
CA TRP A 451 12.04 22.49 -15.64
C TRP A 451 10.80 23.37 -15.33
N ASP A 452 9.90 23.51 -16.31
CA ASP A 452 8.75 24.42 -16.22
C ASP A 452 7.44 23.76 -16.69
N PRO A 453 6.87 22.81 -15.92
CA PRO A 453 5.65 22.09 -16.32
C PRO A 453 4.37 22.96 -16.23
N ALA A 454 4.49 24.18 -15.70
CA ALA A 454 3.40 25.15 -15.57
C ALA A 454 3.48 26.31 -16.60
N ASN A 455 4.53 26.38 -17.43
CA ASN A 455 4.80 27.48 -18.38
C ASN A 455 4.87 28.87 -17.69
N GLN A 456 5.52 28.93 -16.52
CA GLN A 456 5.62 30.12 -15.67
C GLN A 456 7.01 30.78 -15.68
N LYS A 457 8.00 30.23 -16.39
CA LYS A 457 9.39 30.72 -16.39
C LYS A 457 9.52 32.20 -16.68
N ASP A 458 8.83 32.71 -17.71
CA ASP A 458 8.90 34.13 -18.05
C ASP A 458 8.24 35.07 -17.02
N LEU A 459 7.34 34.53 -16.18
CA LEU A 459 6.70 35.25 -15.08
C LEU A 459 7.56 35.28 -13.82
N PHE A 460 8.32 34.21 -13.52
CA PHE A 460 9.01 34.02 -12.24
C PHE A 460 10.53 33.81 -12.31
N LYS A 461 11.18 33.96 -13.46
CA LYS A 461 12.66 33.87 -13.61
C LYS A 461 13.47 34.79 -12.70
N ASP A 462 12.91 35.92 -12.29
CA ASP A 462 13.52 36.89 -11.38
C ASP A 462 13.02 36.73 -9.92
N GLU A 463 12.09 35.80 -9.68
CA GLU A 463 11.35 35.58 -8.42
C GLU A 463 11.67 34.18 -7.87
N LEU A 464 12.96 33.92 -7.64
CA LEU A 464 13.52 32.62 -7.29
C LEU A 464 14.00 32.58 -5.83
N TYR A 465 13.38 31.70 -5.04
CA TYR A 465 13.50 31.66 -3.57
C TYR A 465 13.80 30.25 -3.07
N ILE A 466 14.42 30.15 -1.90
CA ILE A 466 14.50 28.88 -1.16
C ILE A 466 13.10 28.53 -0.65
N SER A 467 12.69 27.28 -0.85
CA SER A 467 11.35 26.77 -0.51
C SER A 467 11.38 25.64 0.54
N HIS A 468 12.55 25.08 0.80
CA HIS A 468 12.79 24.08 1.85
C HIS A 468 14.15 24.35 2.49
N ALA A 469 14.24 24.12 3.81
CA ALA A 469 15.49 24.11 4.55
C ALA A 469 15.41 23.09 5.71
N GLU A 470 16.44 22.25 5.84
CA GLU A 470 16.61 21.33 6.96
C GLU A 470 18.07 21.22 7.41
N LEU A 471 18.29 20.66 8.61
CA LEU A 471 19.63 20.34 9.08
C LEU A 471 19.89 18.84 8.96
N LEU A 472 21.00 18.47 8.34
CA LEU A 472 21.50 17.10 8.23
C LEU A 472 22.72 16.90 9.15
N ALA A 473 22.71 15.79 9.89
CA ALA A 473 23.80 15.35 10.75
C ALA A 473 23.93 13.82 10.62
N ASP A 474 25.16 13.29 10.64
CA ASP A 474 25.43 11.85 10.57
C ASP A 474 25.07 11.12 11.87
N LYS A 475 25.06 11.83 12.99
CA LYS A 475 24.59 11.39 14.31
C LYS A 475 23.91 12.53 15.07
N THR A 476 23.04 12.18 16.01
CA THR A 476 22.37 13.13 16.92
C THR A 476 22.88 13.04 18.36
N VAL A 477 23.87 12.18 18.63
CA VAL A 477 24.50 12.01 19.94
C VAL A 477 25.99 12.30 19.84
N ILE A 478 26.54 13.07 20.78
CA ILE A 478 27.96 13.41 20.88
C ILE A 478 28.47 12.94 22.24
N ASP A 479 29.61 12.25 22.25
CA ASP A 479 30.34 11.94 23.48
C ASP A 479 31.35 13.07 23.81
N ALA A 480 31.18 13.70 24.98
CA ALA A 480 32.03 14.80 25.40
C ALA A 480 33.46 14.37 25.80
N GLU A 481 33.68 13.13 26.23
CA GLU A 481 35.02 12.62 26.57
C GLU A 481 35.91 12.44 25.34
N LYS A 482 35.30 11.98 24.25
CA LYS A 482 36.01 11.50 23.06
C LYS A 482 36.50 12.64 22.15
N ASP A 483 36.42 13.88 22.61
CA ASP A 483 36.63 15.11 21.84
C ASP A 483 35.86 15.10 20.50
N GLU A 484 34.68 14.47 20.46
CA GLU A 484 33.93 14.26 19.23
C GLU A 484 33.43 15.58 18.63
N ILE A 485 33.82 15.82 17.38
CA ILE A 485 33.23 16.86 16.54
C ILE A 485 32.01 16.31 15.79
N LEU A 486 31.01 17.16 15.59
CA LEU A 486 29.84 16.92 14.76
C LEU A 486 29.77 17.98 13.66
N GLU A 487 29.66 17.53 12.41
CA GLU A 487 29.41 18.38 11.25
C GLU A 487 27.91 18.37 10.93
N ILE A 488 27.28 19.54 11.02
CA ILE A 488 25.86 19.72 10.68
C ILE A 488 25.78 20.58 9.42
N LYS A 489 25.12 20.06 8.40
CA LYS A 489 24.91 20.72 7.10
C LYS A 489 23.50 21.28 7.02
N LEU A 490 23.37 22.44 6.40
CA LEU A 490 22.10 23.00 6.00
C LEU A 490 21.79 22.47 4.59
N ASP A 491 20.78 21.60 4.48
CA ASP A 491 20.26 21.13 3.19
C ASP A 491 19.02 21.93 2.78
N LEU A 492 18.86 22.12 1.46
CA LEU A 492 18.09 23.22 0.90
C LEU A 492 17.52 22.84 -0.46
N PHE A 493 16.31 23.32 -0.74
CA PHE A 493 15.76 23.22 -2.09
C PHE A 493 15.12 24.53 -2.60
N PRO A 494 15.49 24.99 -3.81
CA PRO A 494 16.63 24.54 -4.63
C PRO A 494 17.98 24.97 -4.03
N ASN A 495 19.00 24.11 -4.10
CA ASN A 495 20.31 24.35 -3.47
C ASN A 495 21.16 25.43 -4.18
N SER A 496 20.89 25.73 -5.46
CA SER A 496 21.55 26.77 -6.25
C SER A 496 21.14 28.20 -5.89
N ARG A 497 20.10 28.38 -5.07
CA ARG A 497 19.59 29.70 -4.69
C ARG A 497 20.56 30.41 -3.75
N ASN A 498 20.57 31.74 -3.83
CA ASN A 498 21.41 32.54 -2.96
C ASN A 498 20.90 32.49 -1.51
N LEU A 499 21.67 31.81 -0.66
CA LEU A 499 21.44 31.70 0.78
C LEU A 499 21.44 33.03 1.54
N GLY A 500 22.14 34.05 1.01
CA GLY A 500 22.53 35.22 1.80
C GLY A 500 23.39 34.82 3.00
N THR A 501 23.27 35.55 4.12
CA THR A 501 23.99 35.27 5.37
C THR A 501 23.08 34.51 6.33
N VAL A 502 23.48 33.29 6.72
CA VAL A 502 22.70 32.47 7.66
C VAL A 502 23.11 32.78 9.10
N GLU A 503 22.12 33.04 9.95
CA GLU A 503 22.30 33.14 11.39
C GLU A 503 22.26 31.74 12.01
N TRP A 504 23.29 31.41 12.81
CA TRP A 504 23.38 30.15 13.53
C TRP A 504 23.22 30.39 15.02
N LEU A 505 22.23 29.76 15.64
CA LEU A 505 21.95 29.80 17.07
C LEU A 505 22.27 28.43 17.70
N VAL A 506 23.00 28.47 18.81
CA VAL A 506 23.45 27.31 19.59
C VAL A 506 23.43 27.66 21.09
N ASP A 507 23.41 26.65 21.96
CA ASP A 507 23.66 26.85 23.39
C ASP A 507 25.16 26.74 23.68
N GLU A 508 25.82 27.88 23.87
CA GLU A 508 27.27 27.98 24.16
C GLU A 508 27.69 27.31 25.49
N ASN A 509 26.73 26.95 26.36
CA ASN A 509 27.02 26.16 27.58
C ASN A 509 27.10 24.66 27.29
N ALA A 510 26.57 24.22 26.16
CA ALA A 510 26.47 22.83 25.75
C ALA A 510 27.34 22.48 24.53
N VAL A 511 27.72 23.47 23.70
CA VAL A 511 28.56 23.23 22.51
C VAL A 511 29.61 24.32 22.29
N GLU A 512 30.80 23.88 21.87
CA GLU A 512 31.85 24.74 21.32
C GLU A 512 31.69 24.80 19.79
N VAL A 513 31.68 26.00 19.19
CA VAL A 513 31.64 26.15 17.73
C VAL A 513 33.07 26.19 17.17
N ILE A 514 33.49 25.08 16.58
CA ILE A 514 34.83 24.92 15.99
C ILE A 514 34.97 25.71 14.68
N SER A 515 33.93 25.69 13.82
CA SER A 515 33.87 26.52 12.62
C SER A 515 32.43 26.67 12.11
N LYS A 516 32.14 27.71 11.33
CA LYS A 516 30.86 27.88 10.64
C LYS A 516 30.98 28.60 9.29
N THR A 517 30.11 28.24 8.37
CA THR A 517 29.84 28.87 7.07
C THR A 517 28.33 29.10 6.93
N ASN A 518 27.85 29.68 5.83
CA ASN A 518 26.41 29.85 5.63
C ASN A 518 25.64 28.51 5.54
N ASN A 519 26.27 27.46 5.00
CA ASN A 519 25.65 26.17 4.76
C ASN A 519 26.09 25.06 5.74
N LYS A 520 26.91 25.37 6.75
CA LYS A 520 27.52 24.36 7.63
C LYS A 520 27.93 24.92 8.97
N ILE A 521 27.78 24.12 10.02
CA ILE A 521 28.41 24.37 11.33
C ILE A 521 29.14 23.10 11.78
N VAL A 522 30.32 23.26 12.37
CA VAL A 522 31.07 22.19 13.02
C VAL A 522 31.17 22.54 14.49
N ILE A 523 30.64 21.65 15.33
CA ILE A 523 30.56 21.82 16.79
C ILE A 523 31.30 20.70 17.50
N LYS A 524 31.61 20.91 18.77
CA LYS A 524 32.06 19.92 19.74
C LYS A 524 31.13 19.96 20.95
N GLY A 525 30.80 18.81 21.51
CA GLY A 525 29.97 18.73 22.73
C GLY A 525 30.74 19.20 23.98
N ILE A 526 30.08 19.96 24.85
CA ILE A 526 30.55 20.33 26.18
C ILE A 526 29.53 19.78 27.19
N ASN A 527 29.97 18.89 28.09
CA ASN A 527 29.13 18.46 29.20
C ASN A 527 29.97 18.07 30.42
N SER A 528 30.04 18.99 31.38
CA SER A 528 30.68 18.79 32.70
C SER A 528 29.69 18.39 33.80
N THR A 529 28.46 18.03 33.43
CA THR A 529 27.41 17.56 34.35
C THR A 529 27.27 16.06 34.27
N SER A 530 26.87 15.40 35.35
CA SER A 530 26.70 13.92 35.38
C SER A 530 25.53 13.38 34.54
N ARG A 531 24.89 14.21 33.70
CA ARG A 531 23.65 13.89 32.98
C ARG A 531 23.73 14.32 31.52
N THR A 532 23.10 13.58 30.62
CA THR A 532 22.98 13.96 29.21
C THR A 532 22.30 15.32 29.05
N ILE A 533 22.95 16.26 28.37
CA ILE A 533 22.35 17.54 27.98
C ILE A 533 21.65 17.35 26.62
N LYS A 534 20.41 17.81 26.49
CA LYS A 534 19.74 17.92 25.17
C LYS A 534 19.69 19.38 24.76
N THR A 535 20.23 19.70 23.60
CA THR A 535 20.26 21.08 23.07
C THR A 535 19.85 21.13 21.60
N ARG A 536 19.64 22.33 21.07
CA ARG A 536 19.19 22.55 19.69
C ARG A 536 20.16 23.46 18.95
N ILE A 537 20.50 23.04 17.74
CA ILE A 537 21.20 23.82 16.73
C ILE A 537 20.14 24.35 15.77
N LYS A 538 20.17 25.65 15.48
CA LYS A 538 19.21 26.30 14.60
C LYS A 538 19.90 27.19 13.58
N ALA A 539 19.54 27.04 12.31
CA ALA A 539 19.90 27.94 11.22
C ALA A 539 18.69 28.80 10.84
N ILE A 540 18.91 30.10 10.62
CA ILE A 540 17.90 31.06 10.17
C ILE A 540 18.41 31.74 8.90
N LEU A 541 17.64 31.64 7.83
CA LEU A 541 17.92 32.26 6.55
C LEU A 541 17.38 33.72 6.55
N PRO A 542 17.96 34.63 5.73
CA PRO A 542 17.45 36.01 5.60
C PRO A 542 15.99 36.14 5.18
N SER A 543 15.45 35.10 4.53
CA SER A 543 14.03 34.99 4.15
C SER A 543 13.09 34.68 5.34
N GLY A 544 13.63 34.34 6.51
CA GLY A 544 12.87 33.89 7.69
C GLY A 544 12.63 32.38 7.76
N TYR A 545 13.16 31.60 6.82
CA TYR A 545 13.16 30.14 6.90
C TYR A 545 14.07 29.65 8.03
N GLU A 546 13.62 28.63 8.75
CA GLU A 546 14.33 28.06 9.90
C GLU A 546 14.55 26.57 9.71
N ALA A 547 15.74 26.09 10.04
CA ALA A 547 16.08 24.66 10.09
C ALA A 547 16.65 24.32 11.47
N ILE A 548 16.21 23.20 12.08
CA ILE A 548 16.59 22.82 13.45
C ILE A 548 17.12 21.38 13.50
N LYS A 549 18.06 21.13 14.41
CA LYS A 549 18.42 19.79 14.87
C LYS A 549 18.61 19.77 16.39
N THR A 550 17.89 18.88 17.06
CA THR A 550 18.11 18.50 18.45
C THR A 550 19.24 17.49 18.52
N ILE A 551 20.19 17.72 19.42
CA ILE A 551 21.32 16.83 19.71
C ILE A 551 21.39 16.51 21.20
N GLU A 552 21.93 15.34 21.52
CA GLU A 552 22.20 14.89 22.89
C GLU A 552 23.70 14.82 23.12
N ILE A 553 24.19 15.40 24.22
CA ILE A 553 25.60 15.41 24.58
C ILE A 553 25.76 14.60 25.87
N LEU A 554 26.46 13.47 25.77
CA LEU A 554 26.69 12.58 26.90
C LEU A 554 27.63 13.22 27.93
N SER A 555 27.48 12.80 29.18
CA SER A 555 28.38 13.15 30.29
C SER A 555 29.70 12.41 30.14
N GLU A 556 30.78 13.00 30.66
CA GLU A 556 31.95 12.23 31.11
C GLU A 556 31.48 11.18 32.15
N LEU A 557 31.81 9.92 31.89
CA LEU A 557 31.56 8.79 32.78
C LEU A 557 32.67 8.75 33.84
N LEU A 558 32.24 8.77 35.09
CA LEU A 558 33.12 8.62 36.24
C LEU A 558 33.64 7.19 36.35
N GLU A 559 34.74 7.04 37.10
CA GLU A 559 35.24 5.74 37.54
C GLU A 559 34.17 4.91 38.25
N ALA A 560 34.26 3.59 38.11
CA ALA A 560 33.31 2.67 38.71
C ALA A 560 33.29 2.77 40.26
N PRO A 561 32.11 2.77 40.90
CA PRO A 561 32.03 2.73 42.36
C PRO A 561 32.56 1.39 42.89
N THR A 562 33.37 1.42 43.94
CA THR A 562 33.95 0.18 44.51
C THR A 562 32.99 -0.52 45.48
N PHE A 563 33.14 -1.82 45.68
CA PHE A 563 32.39 -2.53 46.72
C PHE A 563 32.95 -2.23 48.13
N LYS A 564 32.13 -1.62 49.01
CA LYS A 564 32.37 -1.55 50.47
C LYS A 564 32.25 -2.91 51.15
N GLU A 565 31.33 -3.73 50.63
CA GLU A 565 31.04 -5.08 51.09
C GLU A 565 31.00 -5.96 49.85
N THR A 566 31.88 -6.98 49.79
CA THR A 566 31.94 -7.93 48.68
C THR A 566 30.57 -8.56 48.46
N PRO A 567 30.08 -8.70 47.21
CA PRO A 567 28.87 -9.43 46.91
C PRO A 567 28.79 -10.80 47.60
N THR A 568 27.61 -11.13 48.12
CA THR A 568 27.30 -12.41 48.75
C THR A 568 25.94 -12.90 48.28
N LEU A 569 25.75 -14.22 48.22
CA LEU A 569 24.54 -14.87 47.72
C LEU A 569 23.93 -15.76 48.82
N LYS A 570 22.64 -15.61 49.06
CA LYS A 570 21.88 -16.34 50.07
C LYS A 570 20.64 -16.97 49.43
N ILE A 571 20.30 -18.20 49.85
CA ILE A 571 19.05 -18.88 49.46
C ILE A 571 18.15 -18.98 50.70
N GLU A 572 16.93 -18.46 50.62
CA GLU A 572 15.91 -18.59 51.68
C GLU A 572 14.49 -18.40 51.08
N ASN A 573 13.49 -19.05 51.67
CA ASN A 573 12.05 -18.75 51.43
C ASN A 573 11.58 -18.73 49.96
N GLY A 574 12.14 -19.55 49.07
CA GLY A 574 11.77 -19.57 47.66
C GLY A 574 12.62 -18.67 46.76
N THR A 575 13.61 -17.96 47.30
CA THR A 575 14.41 -16.99 46.53
C THR A 575 15.91 -17.17 46.74
N ALA A 576 16.67 -16.63 45.80
CA ALA A 576 18.08 -16.35 45.92
C ALA A 576 18.30 -14.83 45.95
N GLU A 577 19.02 -14.32 46.93
CA GLU A 577 19.24 -12.88 47.17
C GLU A 577 20.75 -12.55 47.15
N VAL A 578 21.11 -11.54 46.36
CA VAL A 578 22.45 -10.94 46.29
C VAL A 578 22.51 -9.71 47.18
N SER A 579 23.44 -9.72 48.14
CA SER A 579 23.74 -8.59 49.02
C SER A 579 25.13 -8.02 48.73
N TYR A 580 25.20 -6.72 48.45
CA TYR A 580 26.44 -5.93 48.31
C TYR A 580 26.17 -4.46 48.69
N LYS A 581 27.25 -3.68 48.84
CA LYS A 581 27.19 -2.24 49.06
C LYS A 581 28.27 -1.51 48.28
N LEU A 582 27.90 -0.45 47.57
CA LEU A 582 28.81 0.40 46.80
C LEU A 582 29.38 1.55 47.63
N ASP A 583 30.59 2.01 47.26
CA ASP A 583 31.20 3.25 47.72
C ASP A 583 30.91 4.38 46.72
N MET A 584 29.80 5.07 46.94
CA MET A 584 29.35 6.22 46.16
C MET A 584 28.64 7.23 47.07
N SER A 585 28.50 8.48 46.60
CA SER A 585 27.75 9.51 47.33
C SER A 585 26.24 9.22 47.31
N ASN A 586 25.49 9.91 48.18
CA ASN A 586 24.02 9.81 48.22
C ASN A 586 23.33 10.43 46.98
N ASP A 587 24.07 11.04 46.06
CA ASP A 587 23.55 11.64 44.83
C ASP A 587 23.51 10.63 43.66
N PHE A 588 23.98 9.40 43.89
CA PHE A 588 24.05 8.32 42.92
C PHE A 588 23.17 7.13 43.32
N ASP A 589 22.30 6.72 42.38
CA ASP A 589 21.51 5.50 42.47
C ASP A 589 22.29 4.26 42.00
N ASP A 590 22.02 3.11 42.62
CA ASP A 590 22.61 1.82 42.28
C ASP A 590 22.04 1.29 40.96
N HIS A 591 22.87 1.33 39.92
CA HIS A 591 22.55 0.89 38.55
C HIS A 591 23.37 -0.36 38.16
N SER A 592 23.81 -1.15 39.15
CA SER A 592 24.67 -2.32 38.95
C SER A 592 24.05 -3.35 38.00
N ILE A 593 24.89 -3.92 37.14
CA ILE A 593 24.50 -4.98 36.21
C ILE A 593 24.65 -6.31 36.96
N ILE A 594 23.54 -7.05 37.08
CA ILE A 594 23.49 -8.36 37.73
C ILE A 594 23.02 -9.36 36.68
N THR A 595 23.83 -10.38 36.41
CA THR A 595 23.49 -11.46 35.49
C THR A 595 23.48 -12.79 36.22
N TRP A 596 22.34 -13.46 36.16
CA TRP A 596 22.08 -14.73 36.83
C TRP A 596 22.23 -15.90 35.86
N TYR A 597 22.98 -16.90 36.29
CA TYR A 597 23.18 -18.14 35.56
C TYR A 597 22.81 -19.34 36.44
N LYS A 598 22.31 -20.41 35.83
CA LYS A 598 22.35 -21.75 36.44
C LYS A 598 23.44 -22.59 35.81
N VAL A 599 24.13 -23.34 36.66
CA VAL A 599 25.31 -24.11 36.29
C VAL A 599 25.18 -25.55 36.74
N LYS A 600 25.49 -26.48 35.83
CA LYS A 600 25.50 -27.93 36.08
C LYS A 600 26.38 -28.62 35.06
N ASP A 601 27.15 -29.62 35.50
CA ASP A 601 28.04 -30.43 34.65
C ASP A 601 28.99 -29.60 33.75
N GLY A 602 29.43 -28.43 34.25
CA GLY A 602 30.28 -27.47 33.53
C GLY A 602 29.55 -26.57 32.52
N ARG A 603 28.24 -26.76 32.30
CA ARG A 603 27.41 -25.91 31.44
C ARG A 603 26.82 -24.75 32.24
N LYS A 604 27.16 -23.52 31.86
CA LYS A 604 26.61 -22.27 32.39
C LYS A 604 25.52 -21.73 31.45
N THR A 605 24.32 -21.48 31.96
CA THR A 605 23.16 -20.99 31.18
C THR A 605 22.61 -19.72 31.82
N GLU A 606 22.52 -18.63 31.04
CA GLU A 606 21.93 -17.37 31.51
C GLU A 606 20.41 -17.53 31.66
N ILE A 607 19.87 -17.07 32.80
CA ILE A 607 18.46 -17.22 33.15
C ILE A 607 17.77 -15.89 33.47
N ALA A 608 18.49 -14.92 34.03
CA ALA A 608 17.94 -13.59 34.31
C ALA A 608 18.99 -12.46 34.30
N VAL A 609 18.53 -11.23 34.05
CA VAL A 609 19.36 -10.02 33.88
C VAL A 609 18.74 -8.77 34.54
N THR A 610 19.58 -7.87 35.04
CA THR A 610 19.23 -6.46 35.30
C THR A 610 18.62 -5.82 34.04
N ARG A 611 17.55 -5.04 34.19
CA ARG A 611 16.95 -4.24 33.09
C ARG A 611 16.64 -2.82 33.54
N PHE A 612 16.64 -1.86 32.60
CA PHE A 612 16.38 -0.43 32.83
C PHE A 612 17.19 0.20 33.98
N ASN A 613 18.41 -0.28 34.18
CA ASN A 613 19.29 0.09 35.30
C ASN A 613 18.67 -0.17 36.70
N GLN A 614 17.74 -1.12 36.83
CA GLN A 614 17.20 -1.60 38.10
C GLN A 614 17.86 -2.95 38.46
N PRO A 615 18.78 -3.00 39.44
CA PRO A 615 19.55 -4.21 39.72
C PRO A 615 18.67 -5.36 40.22
N LEU A 616 18.75 -6.52 39.55
CA LEU A 616 18.00 -7.71 39.94
C LEU A 616 18.67 -8.40 41.14
N LYS A 617 18.43 -7.88 42.35
CA LYS A 617 19.04 -8.40 43.60
C LYS A 617 18.38 -9.67 44.12
N VAL A 618 17.13 -9.92 43.78
CA VAL A 618 16.37 -11.11 44.21
C VAL A 618 15.88 -11.86 42.98
N TYR A 619 16.11 -13.18 42.98
CA TYR A 619 15.67 -14.10 41.94
C TYR A 619 14.76 -15.17 42.57
N GLU A 620 13.59 -15.39 41.99
CA GLU A 620 12.65 -16.44 42.45
C GLU A 620 13.07 -17.81 41.91
N LEU A 621 13.17 -18.80 42.80
CA LEU A 621 13.60 -20.16 42.45
C LEU A 621 12.42 -20.98 41.92
N THR A 622 12.61 -21.62 40.75
CA THR A 622 11.65 -22.58 40.21
C THR A 622 12.17 -24.01 40.30
N LYS A 623 11.32 -25.00 39.99
CA LYS A 623 11.78 -26.40 39.83
C LYS A 623 12.85 -26.57 38.74
N GLY A 624 13.00 -25.60 37.84
CA GLY A 624 14.06 -25.60 36.84
C GLY A 624 15.47 -25.42 37.36
N GLU A 625 15.63 -24.97 38.60
CA GLU A 625 16.94 -24.72 39.22
C GLU A 625 17.34 -25.87 40.17
N VAL A 626 16.42 -26.78 40.51
CA VAL A 626 16.69 -27.91 41.41
C VAL A 626 17.78 -28.83 40.84
N GLY A 627 18.82 -29.07 41.64
CA GLY A 627 20.00 -29.84 41.24
C GLY A 627 21.02 -29.06 40.38
N TYR A 628 20.83 -27.76 40.16
CA TYR A 628 21.84 -26.82 39.68
C TYR A 628 22.42 -26.05 40.86
N TYR A 629 23.56 -25.37 40.68
CA TYR A 629 23.90 -24.22 41.51
C TYR A 629 23.72 -22.93 40.69
N LEU A 630 23.53 -21.82 41.38
CA LEU A 630 23.48 -20.50 40.75
C LEU A 630 24.86 -19.88 40.77
N GLU A 631 25.21 -19.25 39.65
CA GLU A 631 26.37 -18.37 39.53
C GLU A 631 25.83 -16.98 39.16
N VAL A 632 26.29 -15.95 39.84
CA VAL A 632 25.84 -14.57 39.62
C VAL A 632 27.04 -13.67 39.39
N GLU A 633 27.01 -12.93 38.29
CA GLU A 633 27.99 -11.87 37.98
C GLU A 633 27.40 -10.52 38.41
N VAL A 634 28.16 -9.75 39.19
CA VAL A 634 27.78 -8.41 39.66
C VAL A 634 28.84 -7.39 39.19
N GLU A 635 28.41 -6.38 38.46
CA GLU A 635 29.22 -5.25 38.00
C GLU A 635 28.71 -3.97 38.68
N GLY A 636 29.46 -3.46 39.66
CA GLY A 636 29.09 -2.27 40.43
C GLY A 636 29.02 -1.03 39.54
N LYS A 637 27.89 -0.30 39.54
CA LYS A 637 27.68 0.84 38.64
C LYS A 637 26.67 1.86 39.20
N HIS A 638 26.83 3.13 38.86
CA HIS A 638 25.77 4.15 38.97
C HIS A 638 25.45 4.81 37.62
N HIS A 639 24.48 5.73 37.60
CA HIS A 639 23.96 6.33 36.36
C HIS A 639 24.97 7.10 35.48
N SER A 640 26.15 7.38 36.01
CA SER A 640 27.21 8.17 35.35
C SER A 640 28.59 7.53 35.53
N SER A 641 28.67 6.20 35.69
CA SER A 641 29.96 5.50 35.77
C SER A 641 30.11 4.42 34.71
N TYR A 642 31.36 4.07 34.43
CA TYR A 642 31.69 2.75 33.90
C TYR A 642 31.25 1.65 34.88
N PRO A 643 30.93 0.42 34.41
CA PRO A 643 30.76 -0.74 35.28
C PRO A 643 32.11 -1.17 35.89
N GLN A 644 32.10 -1.60 37.15
CA GLN A 644 33.26 -2.23 37.78
C GLN A 644 33.56 -3.59 37.13
N GLU A 645 34.81 -4.06 37.23
CA GLU A 645 35.17 -5.45 36.94
C GLU A 645 34.23 -6.44 37.64
N LYS A 646 33.82 -7.48 36.90
CA LYS A 646 32.85 -8.51 37.32
C LYS A 646 33.30 -9.22 38.59
N VAL A 647 32.43 -9.23 39.60
CA VAL A 647 32.55 -10.13 40.74
C VAL A 647 31.57 -11.29 40.56
N THR A 648 32.12 -12.51 40.45
CA THR A 648 31.35 -13.75 40.37
C THR A 648 31.15 -14.34 41.77
N ILE A 649 29.92 -14.73 42.08
CA ILE A 649 29.55 -15.44 43.31
C ILE A 649 28.71 -16.68 43.00
N GLU A 650 28.91 -17.75 43.76
CA GLU A 650 28.25 -19.03 43.58
C GLU A 650 27.36 -19.39 44.78
N SER A 651 26.25 -20.07 44.53
CA SER A 651 25.43 -20.67 45.57
C SER A 651 25.83 -22.11 45.86
N ARG A 652 25.32 -22.69 46.95
CA ARG A 652 25.19 -24.16 47.04
C ARG A 652 24.21 -24.66 45.97
N THR A 653 24.24 -25.97 45.69
CA THR A 653 23.20 -26.63 44.89
C THR A 653 21.80 -26.37 45.46
N ILE A 654 20.84 -26.05 44.59
CA ILE A 654 19.42 -25.86 44.92
C ILE A 654 18.77 -27.22 45.17
N LEU A 655 18.01 -27.31 46.25
CA LEU A 655 17.28 -28.50 46.70
C LEU A 655 15.79 -28.34 46.39
N GLU A 656 15.06 -29.46 46.30
CA GLU A 656 13.60 -29.42 46.10
C GLU A 656 12.87 -28.69 47.24
N SER A 657 13.44 -28.67 48.45
CA SER A 657 12.92 -27.91 49.60
C SER A 657 13.13 -26.39 49.53
N ASP A 658 13.92 -25.90 48.58
CA ASP A 658 14.16 -24.45 48.41
C ASP A 658 13.10 -23.79 47.53
N VAL A 659 12.31 -24.57 46.79
CA VAL A 659 11.28 -24.09 45.88
C VAL A 659 9.92 -24.14 46.57
N THR A 660 9.15 -23.05 46.48
CA THR A 660 7.88 -22.87 47.22
C THR A 660 6.62 -23.05 46.38
N SER A 661 6.75 -23.17 45.05
CA SER A 661 5.65 -23.24 44.11
C SER A 661 5.91 -24.23 42.95
N ASP A 662 4.84 -24.89 42.51
CA ASP A 662 4.78 -25.73 41.30
C ASP A 662 4.23 -24.96 40.09
N ILE A 663 3.78 -23.72 40.29
CA ILE A 663 3.29 -22.82 39.25
C ILE A 663 4.47 -22.07 38.65
N ILE A 664 4.55 -22.03 37.32
CA ILE A 664 5.51 -21.19 36.58
C ILE A 664 4.79 -19.90 36.22
N GLU A 665 5.25 -18.77 36.75
CA GLU A 665 4.65 -17.45 36.53
C GLU A 665 5.75 -16.43 36.27
N THR A 666 5.56 -15.55 35.29
CA THR A 666 6.50 -14.45 35.00
C THR A 666 5.83 -13.34 34.20
N ASP A 667 6.23 -12.10 34.46
CA ASP A 667 5.97 -10.93 33.61
C ASP A 667 7.06 -10.75 32.53
N PHE A 668 7.98 -11.71 32.41
CA PHE A 668 9.17 -11.68 31.57
C PHE A 668 10.17 -10.54 31.86
N SER A 669 9.97 -9.71 32.89
CA SER A 669 10.70 -8.45 33.16
C SER A 669 12.19 -8.60 33.42
N HIS A 670 12.63 -9.84 33.70
CA HIS A 670 14.02 -10.16 34.00
C HIS A 670 14.61 -11.37 33.28
N ILE A 671 13.85 -12.16 32.49
CA ILE A 671 14.39 -13.37 31.84
C ILE A 671 15.56 -13.06 30.89
N SER A 672 16.43 -14.03 30.58
CA SER A 672 17.33 -13.85 29.42
C SER A 672 16.51 -13.70 28.13
N THR A 673 16.93 -12.79 27.24
CA THR A 673 16.41 -12.69 25.87
C THR A 673 17.42 -13.17 24.83
N LYS A 674 18.52 -13.80 25.25
CA LYS A 674 19.53 -14.33 24.34
C LYS A 674 18.97 -15.54 23.59
N ARG A 675 19.25 -15.60 22.30
CA ARG A 675 19.03 -16.78 21.46
C ARG A 675 19.80 -17.98 22.04
N GLN A 676 19.17 -19.13 22.13
CA GLN A 676 19.76 -20.37 22.65
C GLN A 676 19.81 -21.46 21.56
N ASP A 677 20.93 -22.18 21.48
CA ASP A 677 21.11 -23.22 20.45
C ASP A 677 20.48 -24.58 20.79
N GLU A 678 20.17 -24.82 22.07
CA GLU A 678 19.64 -26.10 22.56
C GLU A 678 18.53 -25.89 23.59
N ILE A 679 17.48 -26.71 23.50
CA ILE A 679 16.38 -26.73 24.46
C ILE A 679 16.85 -27.41 25.74
N ILE A 680 16.71 -26.73 26.87
CA ILE A 680 16.99 -27.26 28.21
C ILE A 680 15.65 -27.36 28.95
N ASP A 681 15.32 -28.53 29.46
CA ASP A 681 14.08 -28.74 30.22
C ASP A 681 14.01 -27.79 31.44
N ASN A 682 12.78 -27.43 31.80
CA ASN A 682 12.45 -26.49 32.88
C ASN A 682 13.21 -25.15 32.77
N THR A 683 13.46 -24.68 31.55
CA THR A 683 14.16 -23.43 31.26
C THR A 683 13.44 -22.69 30.13
N TRP A 684 13.40 -21.37 30.20
CA TRP A 684 12.96 -20.56 29.06
C TRP A 684 13.95 -20.75 27.91
N TYR A 685 13.41 -21.07 26.74
CA TYR A 685 14.15 -21.27 25.50
C TYR A 685 13.67 -20.27 24.44
N LEU A 686 14.56 -19.46 23.91
CA LEU A 686 14.26 -18.41 22.94
C LEU A 686 15.07 -18.61 21.66
N ASP A 687 14.37 -18.63 20.52
CA ASP A 687 15.00 -18.78 19.21
C ASP A 687 14.17 -18.19 18.06
N THR A 688 14.58 -18.53 16.85
CA THR A 688 13.97 -18.17 15.57
C THR A 688 13.68 -19.42 14.78
N TYR A 689 12.41 -19.64 14.46
CA TYR A 689 11.99 -20.82 13.73
C TYR A 689 10.94 -20.46 12.69
N ARG A 690 11.13 -20.96 11.46
CA ARG A 690 10.11 -20.98 10.42
C ARG A 690 9.36 -22.30 10.52
N PRO A 691 8.06 -22.30 10.85
CA PRO A 691 7.26 -23.51 10.86
C PRO A 691 7.26 -24.25 9.52
N VAL A 692 7.33 -25.58 9.59
CA VAL A 692 7.36 -26.48 8.42
C VAL A 692 6.02 -26.57 7.70
N ASP A 693 4.93 -26.20 8.36
CA ASP A 693 3.57 -26.14 7.80
C ASP A 693 3.29 -24.84 7.02
N LEU A 694 4.20 -23.86 7.05
CA LEU A 694 4.04 -22.61 6.32
C LEU A 694 4.38 -22.80 4.83
N GLY A 695 3.39 -22.56 3.97
CA GLY A 695 3.48 -22.71 2.51
C GLY A 695 4.67 -22.00 1.86
N SER A 696 5.13 -22.54 0.73
CA SER A 696 6.33 -22.09 0.01
C SER A 696 6.22 -20.67 -0.55
N GLU A 697 5.00 -20.23 -0.84
CA GLU A 697 4.64 -18.89 -1.29
C GLU A 697 4.91 -17.81 -0.22
N PHE A 698 5.00 -18.19 1.06
CA PHE A 698 5.36 -17.32 2.17
C PHE A 698 6.75 -17.66 2.70
N LYS A 699 7.75 -17.81 1.82
CA LYS A 699 9.14 -18.05 2.23
C LYS A 699 9.77 -16.78 2.83
N TRP A 700 10.48 -16.98 3.93
CA TRP A 700 11.36 -16.02 4.60
C TRP A 700 12.38 -16.86 5.39
N ASP A 701 13.57 -16.32 5.62
CA ASP A 701 14.62 -17.03 6.36
C ASP A 701 14.63 -16.54 7.82
N PRO A 702 14.72 -17.43 8.83
CA PRO A 702 14.79 -17.02 10.23
C PRO A 702 16.06 -16.23 10.53
N ASP A 703 15.91 -15.12 11.24
CA ASP A 703 17.03 -14.33 11.74
C ASP A 703 17.96 -15.19 12.62
N GLN A 704 19.26 -14.94 12.62
CA GLN A 704 20.21 -15.66 13.49
C GLN A 704 20.51 -14.89 14.78
N GLU A 705 20.01 -13.66 14.90
CA GLU A 705 20.15 -12.80 16.07
C GLU A 705 19.04 -13.02 17.13
N ASN A 706 19.09 -12.24 18.22
CA ASN A 706 18.08 -12.26 19.27
C ASN A 706 16.71 -11.77 18.75
N SER A 707 15.71 -12.66 18.79
CA SER A 707 14.36 -12.43 18.26
C SER A 707 13.35 -11.87 19.26
N TRP A 708 13.79 -11.66 20.51
CA TRP A 708 12.99 -11.10 21.59
C TRP A 708 13.72 -9.98 22.30
N GLU A 709 12.97 -8.98 22.75
CA GLU A 709 13.46 -7.84 23.52
C GLU A 709 12.39 -7.46 24.54
N TYR A 710 12.76 -7.24 25.80
CA TYR A 710 11.83 -6.65 26.76
C TYR A 710 12.03 -5.14 26.80
N ASN A 711 11.04 -4.39 26.33
CA ASN A 711 11.10 -2.93 26.28
C ASN A 711 9.68 -2.35 26.37
N LYS A 712 9.60 -1.02 26.32
CA LYS A 712 8.33 -0.30 26.17
C LYS A 712 7.74 -0.57 24.79
N GLY A 713 6.43 -0.80 24.74
CA GLY A 713 5.70 -1.05 23.50
C GLY A 713 5.46 0.19 22.64
N SER A 714 4.84 -0.01 21.48
CA SER A 714 4.39 1.08 20.59
C SER A 714 2.97 0.84 20.08
N HIS A 715 2.32 1.88 19.56
CA HIS A 715 0.94 1.81 19.05
C HIS A 715 -0.03 1.24 20.11
N GLY A 716 -0.65 0.08 19.87
CA GLY A 716 -1.51 -0.61 20.84
C GLY A 716 -0.83 -0.93 22.18
N ALA A 717 0.49 -1.11 22.20
CA ALA A 717 1.30 -1.38 23.39
C ALA A 717 1.98 -0.13 23.98
N ALA A 718 1.67 1.10 23.52
CA ALA A 718 2.46 2.30 23.83
C ALA A 718 2.55 2.69 25.33
N SER A 719 1.63 2.19 26.16
CA SER A 719 1.61 2.41 27.62
C SER A 719 2.20 1.24 28.44
N LEU A 720 2.66 0.18 27.79
CA LEU A 720 3.02 -1.09 28.42
C LEU A 720 4.51 -1.41 28.26
N TYR A 721 5.01 -2.28 29.15
CA TYR A 721 6.30 -2.95 29.07
C TYR A 721 6.04 -4.45 29.02
N GLY A 722 6.85 -5.18 28.27
CA GLY A 722 6.66 -6.60 28.04
C GLY A 722 7.68 -7.17 27.07
N LEU A 723 7.67 -8.49 26.91
CA LEU A 723 8.56 -9.21 25.98
C LEU A 723 8.01 -9.09 24.55
N MET A 724 8.66 -8.27 23.73
CA MET A 724 8.30 -8.02 22.34
C MET A 724 9.04 -8.92 21.38
N THR A 725 8.36 -9.31 20.29
CA THR A 725 8.98 -9.94 19.13
C THR A 725 9.81 -8.93 18.33
N THR A 726 11.12 -9.14 18.19
CA THR A 726 12.04 -8.32 17.37
C THR A 726 12.52 -9.02 16.10
N GLY A 727 12.44 -10.35 16.04
CA GLY A 727 12.76 -11.15 14.85
C GLY A 727 11.52 -11.85 14.26
N ARG A 728 11.43 -11.98 12.93
CA ARG A 728 10.38 -12.80 12.30
C ARG A 728 10.67 -14.27 12.60
N GLY A 729 9.66 -15.02 13.04
CA GLY A 729 9.84 -16.39 13.51
C GLY A 729 10.20 -16.51 15.00
N ALA A 730 10.15 -15.40 15.76
CA ALA A 730 10.34 -15.41 17.21
C ALA A 730 9.55 -16.54 17.88
N ARG A 731 10.28 -17.41 18.58
CA ARG A 731 9.73 -18.54 19.31
C ARG A 731 10.24 -18.51 20.75
N LEU A 732 9.35 -18.78 21.69
CA LEU A 732 9.58 -18.83 23.13
C LEU A 732 8.98 -20.15 23.64
N LEU A 733 9.78 -21.05 24.19
CA LEU A 733 9.33 -22.35 24.70
C LEU A 733 9.70 -22.50 26.18
N TYR A 734 8.93 -23.32 26.89
CA TYR A 734 9.28 -23.83 28.22
C TYR A 734 8.87 -25.30 28.31
N ASN A 735 9.84 -26.22 28.28
CA ASN A 735 9.58 -27.65 28.27
C ASN A 735 9.61 -28.23 29.69
N GLN A 736 8.47 -28.51 30.31
CA GLN A 736 8.46 -29.11 31.64
C GLN A 736 8.83 -30.60 31.60
N SER A 737 9.87 -30.99 32.33
CA SER A 737 10.23 -32.40 32.49
C SER A 737 9.25 -33.11 33.43
N GLY A 738 8.72 -34.26 33.02
CA GLY A 738 7.85 -35.08 33.84
C GLY A 738 6.62 -35.57 33.09
N SER A 739 5.58 -35.89 33.85
CA SER A 739 4.30 -36.39 33.34
C SER A 739 3.18 -35.64 34.04
N TYR A 740 2.25 -35.09 33.26
CA TYR A 740 1.19 -34.20 33.73
C TYR A 740 -0.16 -34.60 33.14
N ASN A 741 -1.23 -34.47 33.93
CA ASN A 741 -2.61 -34.60 33.48
C ASN A 741 -3.10 -33.25 32.98
N ASP A 742 -3.97 -32.61 33.76
CA ASP A 742 -4.57 -31.32 33.42
C ASP A 742 -3.52 -30.21 33.39
N MET A 743 -3.69 -29.28 32.46
CA MET A 743 -2.81 -28.12 32.29
C MET A 743 -3.63 -26.89 31.93
N LYS A 744 -3.33 -25.75 32.54
CA LYS A 744 -3.84 -24.43 32.19
C LYS A 744 -2.69 -23.47 31.96
N VAL A 745 -2.83 -22.66 30.91
CA VAL A 745 -1.96 -21.53 30.57
C VAL A 745 -2.83 -20.29 30.53
N THR A 746 -2.38 -19.23 31.19
CA THR A 746 -2.96 -17.89 31.09
C THR A 746 -1.89 -16.93 30.58
N LEU A 747 -2.11 -16.33 29.42
CA LEU A 747 -1.19 -15.41 28.76
C LEU A 747 -1.86 -14.04 28.60
N ALA A 748 -1.26 -12.99 29.17
CA ALA A 748 -1.59 -11.60 28.87
C ALA A 748 -0.67 -11.10 27.74
N LEU A 749 -1.23 -10.46 26.73
CA LEU A 749 -0.51 -10.00 25.56
C LEU A 749 -1.19 -8.80 24.91
N THR A 750 -0.41 -8.00 24.19
CA THR A 750 -0.91 -6.86 23.41
C THR A 750 -0.30 -6.86 22.01
N PRO A 751 -1.09 -7.01 20.94
CA PRO A 751 -0.65 -6.69 19.60
C PRO A 751 -0.47 -5.18 19.45
N HIS A 752 0.56 -4.74 18.72
CA HIS A 752 0.74 -3.32 18.42
C HIS A 752 -0.35 -2.82 17.45
N LYS A 753 -0.98 -3.72 16.68
CA LYS A 753 -2.16 -3.42 15.86
C LYS A 753 -3.40 -3.19 16.73
N THR A 754 -4.00 -2.01 16.57
CA THR A 754 -5.20 -1.60 17.34
C THR A 754 -6.52 -2.03 16.71
N ALA A 755 -6.59 -2.26 15.40
CA ALA A 755 -7.84 -2.52 14.69
C ALA A 755 -8.24 -4.01 14.61
N GLY A 756 -7.62 -4.89 15.43
CA GLY A 756 -8.02 -6.30 15.55
C GLY A 756 -7.46 -7.27 14.51
N GLN A 757 -6.71 -6.79 13.50
CA GLN A 757 -6.06 -7.66 12.51
C GLN A 757 -4.76 -8.32 12.99
N GLY A 758 -4.23 -7.92 14.15
CA GLY A 758 -3.05 -8.49 14.83
C GLY A 758 -1.69 -8.26 14.14
N PHE A 759 -1.58 -8.60 12.86
CA PHE A 759 -0.33 -8.82 12.14
C PHE A 759 -0.15 -7.85 10.94
N GLY A 760 1.01 -7.88 10.28
CA GLY A 760 1.36 -6.92 9.22
C GLY A 760 0.56 -7.08 7.92
N SER A 761 0.41 -8.31 7.42
CA SER A 761 -0.32 -8.67 6.19
C SER A 761 -0.92 -10.07 6.28
N ALA A 762 -1.96 -10.36 5.49
CA ALA A 762 -2.61 -11.68 5.40
C ALA A 762 -1.81 -12.69 4.55
N THR A 763 -0.51 -12.78 4.77
CA THR A 763 0.45 -13.56 3.98
C THR A 763 1.10 -14.65 4.86
N GLY A 764 0.26 -15.55 5.39
CA GLY A 764 0.68 -16.60 6.33
C GLY A 764 1.26 -16.08 7.64
N GLN A 765 0.71 -14.98 8.18
CA GLN A 765 1.13 -14.41 9.47
C GLN A 765 0.17 -14.82 10.60
N TYR A 766 0.74 -15.48 11.62
CA TYR A 766 0.00 -15.98 12.77
C TYR A 766 0.86 -16.01 14.04
N MET A 767 0.20 -16.23 15.18
CA MET A 767 0.80 -16.65 16.44
C MET A 767 0.20 -17.99 16.86
N ASP A 768 1.04 -18.99 17.11
CA ASP A 768 0.63 -20.20 17.83
C ASP A 768 0.93 -20.04 19.32
N ILE A 769 0.03 -20.51 20.17
CA ILE A 769 0.23 -20.68 21.62
C ILE A 769 0.07 -22.17 21.92
N TYR A 770 1.15 -22.81 22.38
CA TYR A 770 1.24 -24.25 22.62
C TYR A 770 0.89 -24.62 24.07
N ILE A 771 0.24 -25.77 24.25
CA ILE A 771 -0.06 -26.41 25.54
C ILE A 771 0.06 -27.92 25.38
N LYS A 772 0.35 -28.65 26.47
CA LYS A 772 0.52 -30.11 26.42
C LYS A 772 1.47 -30.49 25.28
N TYR A 773 2.59 -29.78 25.23
CA TYR A 773 3.55 -29.79 24.12
C TYR A 773 4.91 -30.33 24.58
N ASP A 774 5.58 -31.09 23.72
CA ASP A 774 6.97 -31.46 23.86
C ASP A 774 7.79 -30.64 22.85
N ALA A 775 8.69 -29.80 23.37
CA ALA A 775 9.53 -28.91 22.57
C ALA A 775 10.56 -29.67 21.70
N HIS A 776 11.02 -30.84 22.15
CA HIS A 776 12.06 -31.61 21.43
C HIS A 776 11.48 -32.32 20.21
N THR A 777 10.30 -32.94 20.34
CA THR A 777 9.59 -33.59 19.22
C THR A 777 8.62 -32.66 18.49
N GLN A 778 8.46 -31.41 18.93
CA GLN A 778 7.52 -30.43 18.40
C GLN A 778 6.09 -30.99 18.24
N THR A 779 5.64 -31.75 19.23
CA THR A 779 4.38 -32.51 19.20
C THR A 779 3.51 -32.15 20.40
N GLY A 780 2.22 -31.93 20.16
CA GLY A 780 1.29 -31.48 21.20
C GLY A 780 0.06 -30.78 20.65
N TYR A 781 -0.44 -29.78 21.39
CA TYR A 781 -1.65 -29.04 21.06
C TYR A 781 -1.45 -27.53 21.18
N GLY A 782 -2.40 -26.76 20.68
CA GLY A 782 -2.37 -25.31 20.82
C GLY A 782 -3.57 -24.60 20.21
N VAL A 783 -3.50 -23.27 20.20
CA VAL A 783 -4.36 -22.39 19.41
C VAL A 783 -3.51 -21.57 18.44
N ARG A 784 -3.94 -21.52 17.18
CA ARG A 784 -3.42 -20.61 16.15
C ARG A 784 -4.31 -19.37 16.09
N ILE A 785 -3.69 -18.20 16.17
CA ILE A 785 -4.29 -16.88 16.01
C ILE A 785 -3.75 -16.30 14.70
N GLU A 786 -4.57 -16.23 13.66
CA GLU A 786 -4.13 -15.98 12.28
C GLU A 786 -4.79 -14.74 11.66
N ARG A 787 -4.03 -13.95 10.89
CA ARG A 787 -4.59 -12.94 9.99
C ARG A 787 -4.86 -13.55 8.62
N THR A 788 -6.14 -13.64 8.24
CA THR A 788 -6.58 -14.09 6.92
C THR A 788 -7.03 -12.92 6.04
N PRO A 789 -7.29 -13.12 4.73
CA PRO A 789 -7.86 -12.11 3.84
C PRO A 789 -9.36 -11.82 4.09
N ASP A 790 -10.06 -12.67 4.85
CA ASP A 790 -11.52 -12.59 5.04
C ASP A 790 -11.97 -11.33 5.80
N HIS A 791 -11.10 -10.77 6.65
CA HIS A 791 -11.41 -9.58 7.45
C HIS A 791 -10.22 -8.60 7.52
N THR A 792 -10.51 -7.31 7.39
CA THR A 792 -9.53 -6.22 7.57
C THR A 792 -9.26 -5.87 9.04
N ASP A 793 -10.15 -6.29 9.94
CA ASP A 793 -10.30 -5.82 11.32
C ASP A 793 -10.54 -6.96 12.36
N ALA A 794 -10.13 -8.19 12.03
CA ALA A 794 -10.24 -9.37 12.88
C ALA A 794 -9.11 -10.39 12.64
N VAL A 795 -9.01 -11.38 13.52
CA VAL A 795 -8.19 -12.59 13.37
C VAL A 795 -9.04 -13.86 13.53
N LYS A 796 -8.52 -14.99 13.05
CA LYS A 796 -9.13 -16.31 13.21
C LYS A 796 -8.45 -17.07 14.36
N PHE A 797 -9.23 -17.53 15.33
CA PHE A 797 -8.79 -18.44 16.39
C PHE A 797 -9.17 -19.88 16.04
N THR A 798 -8.17 -20.77 15.93
CA THR A 798 -8.36 -22.17 15.55
C THR A 798 -7.60 -23.09 16.50
N LEU A 799 -8.22 -24.17 16.99
CA LEU A 799 -7.52 -25.17 17.81
C LEU A 799 -6.76 -26.15 16.91
N TYR A 800 -5.52 -26.47 17.29
CA TYR A 800 -4.58 -27.26 16.49
C TYR A 800 -3.99 -28.44 17.27
N GLN A 801 -3.69 -29.51 16.55
CA GLN A 801 -2.73 -30.55 16.94
C GLN A 801 -1.45 -30.35 16.14
N PHE A 802 -0.30 -30.55 16.78
CA PHE A 802 1.02 -30.49 16.16
C PHE A 802 1.67 -31.87 16.26
N ILE A 803 2.24 -32.35 15.15
CA ILE A 803 3.01 -33.60 15.08
C ILE A 803 4.29 -33.30 14.32
N ASN A 804 5.45 -33.44 14.97
CA ASN A 804 6.77 -33.12 14.39
C ASN A 804 6.82 -31.72 13.74
N GLY A 805 6.22 -30.72 14.39
CA GLY A 805 6.15 -29.34 13.90
C GLY A 805 5.08 -29.06 12.83
N VAL A 806 4.38 -30.08 12.32
CA VAL A 806 3.29 -29.90 11.34
C VAL A 806 1.96 -29.70 12.07
N GLY A 807 1.34 -28.53 11.88
CA GLY A 807 0.04 -28.20 12.46
C GLY A 807 -1.15 -28.71 11.63
N THR A 808 -2.12 -29.35 12.29
CA THR A 808 -3.43 -29.71 11.71
C THR A 808 -4.56 -29.11 12.56
N ALA A 809 -5.49 -28.41 11.92
CA ALA A 809 -6.67 -27.84 12.57
C ALA A 809 -7.62 -28.94 13.06
N LEU A 810 -8.05 -28.86 14.32
CA LEU A 810 -8.95 -29.84 14.95
C LEU A 810 -10.44 -29.58 14.65
N LYS A 811 -10.78 -28.36 14.24
CA LYS A 811 -12.12 -27.91 13.85
C LYS A 811 -12.03 -26.60 13.10
N GLU A 812 -13.15 -26.15 12.53
CA GLU A 812 -13.28 -24.80 12.01
C GLU A 812 -13.02 -23.75 13.10
N GLY A 813 -12.20 -22.76 12.77
CA GLY A 813 -11.86 -21.63 13.63
C GLY A 813 -12.85 -20.48 13.54
N MET A 814 -12.81 -19.58 14.52
CA MET A 814 -13.75 -18.48 14.68
C MET A 814 -13.09 -17.12 14.43
N PHE A 815 -13.75 -16.25 13.68
CA PHE A 815 -13.33 -14.85 13.53
C PHE A 815 -13.74 -14.00 14.73
N THR A 816 -12.83 -13.15 15.21
CA THR A 816 -12.98 -12.44 16.47
C THR A 816 -12.08 -11.21 16.53
N THR A 817 -12.46 -10.26 17.39
CA THR A 817 -11.62 -9.12 17.79
C THR A 817 -10.95 -9.34 19.15
N ALA A 818 -10.97 -10.54 19.73
CA ALA A 818 -10.35 -10.84 21.03
C ALA A 818 -8.83 -10.64 21.06
N PHE A 819 -8.18 -10.49 19.90
CA PHE A 819 -6.77 -10.13 19.73
C PHE A 819 -6.62 -8.64 19.36
N MET A 820 -7.21 -7.79 20.18
CA MET A 820 -6.96 -6.33 20.23
C MET A 820 -6.16 -6.00 21.51
N PRO A 821 -5.58 -4.81 21.65
CA PRO A 821 -4.73 -4.46 22.79
C PRO A 821 -5.31 -4.79 24.17
N ASN A 822 -4.46 -5.16 25.12
CA ASN A 822 -4.83 -5.74 26.41
C ASN A 822 -5.67 -7.02 26.22
N ALA A 823 -5.14 -7.97 25.43
CA ALA A 823 -5.74 -9.28 25.24
C ALA A 823 -5.30 -10.26 26.33
N LYS A 824 -6.20 -11.17 26.68
CA LYS A 824 -5.95 -12.29 27.59
C LYS A 824 -6.36 -13.57 26.88
N VAL A 825 -5.46 -14.56 26.85
CA VAL A 825 -5.73 -15.91 26.31
C VAL A 825 -5.56 -16.92 27.45
N GLU A 826 -6.63 -17.65 27.76
CA GLU A 826 -6.62 -18.80 28.64
C GLU A 826 -6.77 -20.08 27.82
N LEU A 827 -5.74 -20.90 27.78
CA LEU A 827 -5.70 -22.18 27.08
C LEU A 827 -5.64 -23.29 28.13
N SER A 828 -6.46 -24.34 28.00
CA SER A 828 -6.46 -25.44 28.97
C SER A 828 -6.75 -26.79 28.34
N VAL A 829 -6.17 -27.82 28.93
CA VAL A 829 -6.53 -29.23 28.72
C VAL A 829 -6.96 -29.79 30.07
N ILE A 830 -8.22 -30.19 30.18
CA ILE A 830 -8.80 -30.80 31.39
C ILE A 830 -9.38 -32.15 30.96
N GLY A 831 -8.85 -33.24 31.52
CA GLY A 831 -9.00 -34.58 30.96
C GLY A 831 -8.58 -34.60 29.49
N ASN A 832 -9.51 -34.96 28.60
CA ASN A 832 -9.31 -35.00 27.15
C ASN A 832 -9.94 -33.80 26.41
N ILE A 833 -10.28 -32.70 27.09
CA ILE A 833 -10.90 -31.53 26.46
C ILE A 833 -9.87 -30.41 26.35
N LEU A 834 -9.46 -30.09 25.12
CA LEU A 834 -8.72 -28.87 24.80
C LEU A 834 -9.70 -27.72 24.66
N SER A 835 -9.45 -26.60 25.35
CA SER A 835 -10.27 -25.40 25.25
C SER A 835 -9.46 -24.11 25.30
N VAL A 836 -9.87 -23.13 24.49
CA VAL A 836 -9.36 -21.76 24.50
C VAL A 836 -10.49 -20.80 24.85
N LYS A 837 -10.18 -19.89 25.79
CA LYS A 837 -10.94 -18.66 26.02
C LYS A 837 -10.04 -17.48 25.73
N ALA A 838 -10.56 -16.45 25.08
CA ALA A 838 -9.81 -15.20 24.90
C ALA A 838 -10.74 -14.00 25.01
N THR A 839 -10.22 -12.90 25.54
CA THR A 839 -10.94 -11.63 25.69
C THR A 839 -9.98 -10.47 25.47
N THR A 840 -10.51 -9.30 25.11
CA THR A 840 -9.77 -8.03 25.07
C THR A 840 -10.47 -6.99 25.94
N GLN A 841 -9.72 -6.06 26.53
CA GLN A 841 -10.30 -4.88 27.19
C GLN A 841 -10.54 -3.73 26.20
N THR A 842 -10.06 -3.82 24.96
CA THR A 842 -10.28 -2.80 23.93
C THR A 842 -11.72 -2.89 23.40
N GLU A 843 -12.44 -1.76 23.41
CA GLU A 843 -13.79 -1.71 22.84
C GLU A 843 -13.78 -1.91 21.32
N GLN A 844 -14.78 -2.63 20.81
CA GLN A 844 -14.96 -2.83 19.37
C GLN A 844 -15.46 -1.56 18.68
N SER A 845 -14.92 -1.30 17.49
CA SER A 845 -15.43 -0.31 16.54
C SER A 845 -16.85 -0.64 16.06
N ALA A 846 -17.56 0.36 15.51
CA ALA A 846 -18.88 0.17 14.94
C ALA A 846 -18.87 -0.87 13.79
N SER A 847 -17.91 -0.80 12.86
CA SER A 847 -17.66 -1.82 11.82
C SER A 847 -17.59 -3.24 12.37
N GLN A 848 -16.82 -3.47 13.44
CA GLN A 848 -16.67 -4.81 14.02
C GLN A 848 -17.98 -5.32 14.64
N LYS A 849 -18.75 -4.43 15.29
CA LYS A 849 -20.08 -4.73 15.84
C LYS A 849 -21.10 -5.02 14.72
N GLU A 850 -21.08 -4.25 13.63
CA GLU A 850 -21.96 -4.42 12.46
C GLU A 850 -21.68 -5.76 11.74
N LYS A 851 -20.41 -6.14 11.60
CA LYS A 851 -19.98 -7.46 11.10
C LYS A 851 -20.32 -8.63 12.03
N GLY A 852 -20.87 -8.38 13.21
CA GLY A 852 -21.21 -9.42 14.19
C GLY A 852 -20.00 -10.14 14.80
N LEU A 853 -18.80 -9.55 14.73
CA LEU A 853 -17.58 -10.16 15.27
C LEU A 853 -17.64 -10.19 16.80
N SER A 854 -17.25 -11.32 17.40
CA SER A 854 -17.21 -11.44 18.87
C SER A 854 -15.92 -10.82 19.45
N PRO A 855 -15.98 -10.05 20.55
CA PRO A 855 -14.81 -9.64 21.33
C PRO A 855 -14.28 -10.76 22.25
N GLU A 856 -15.00 -11.88 22.33
CA GLU A 856 -14.66 -13.04 23.15
C GLU A 856 -14.50 -14.32 22.30
N VAL A 857 -13.60 -15.20 22.72
CA VAL A 857 -13.45 -16.57 22.22
C VAL A 857 -13.83 -17.54 23.34
N ASN A 858 -14.58 -18.58 23.00
CA ASN A 858 -14.83 -19.72 23.87
C ASN A 858 -15.03 -20.97 23.01
N ILE A 859 -13.95 -21.70 22.74
CA ILE A 859 -13.92 -22.84 21.81
C ILE A 859 -13.31 -24.04 22.52
N SER A 860 -13.93 -25.21 22.39
CA SER A 860 -13.37 -26.48 22.87
C SER A 860 -13.49 -27.60 21.83
N VAL A 861 -12.68 -28.65 22.01
CA VAL A 861 -12.70 -29.89 21.23
C VAL A 861 -12.16 -31.05 22.09
N GLU A 862 -12.67 -32.26 21.87
CA GLU A 862 -12.10 -33.48 22.47
C GLU A 862 -10.83 -33.89 21.70
N ILE A 863 -9.80 -34.32 22.43
CA ILE A 863 -8.48 -34.68 21.91
C ILE A 863 -7.99 -36.01 22.48
N THR A 864 -7.03 -36.63 21.79
CA THR A 864 -6.26 -37.75 22.38
C THR A 864 -5.33 -37.19 23.45
N GLY A 865 -5.58 -37.50 24.72
CA GLY A 865 -4.76 -37.05 25.84
C GLY A 865 -3.29 -37.42 25.70
N ASN A 866 -2.41 -36.55 26.20
CA ASN A 866 -0.97 -36.79 26.32
C ASN A 866 -0.47 -36.34 27.70
N ASN A 867 0.75 -36.76 28.06
CA ASN A 867 1.32 -36.49 29.38
C ASN A 867 2.31 -35.30 29.40
N PHE A 868 2.45 -34.55 28.31
CA PHE A 868 3.42 -33.46 28.21
C PHE A 868 3.02 -32.27 29.10
N GLY A 869 4.02 -31.50 29.56
CA GLY A 869 3.83 -30.30 30.38
C GLY A 869 4.35 -29.01 29.74
N GLY A 870 4.85 -29.06 28.50
CA GLY A 870 5.46 -27.90 27.86
C GLY A 870 4.44 -26.86 27.35
N PHE A 871 4.91 -25.62 27.33
CA PHE A 871 4.26 -24.41 26.82
C PHE A 871 5.15 -23.78 25.74
N GLY A 872 4.55 -22.95 24.89
CA GLY A 872 5.32 -22.00 24.09
C GLY A 872 4.47 -21.03 23.27
N VAL A 873 5.15 -20.10 22.62
CA VAL A 873 4.61 -19.14 21.66
C VAL A 873 5.49 -19.15 20.41
N GLN A 874 4.89 -19.18 19.23
CA GLN A 874 5.56 -19.05 17.94
C GLN A 874 4.90 -17.92 17.14
N HIS A 875 5.65 -16.88 16.79
CA HIS A 875 5.15 -15.73 16.04
C HIS A 875 5.78 -15.65 14.65
N THR A 876 4.97 -15.77 13.58
CA THR A 876 5.44 -15.75 12.18
C THR A 876 5.26 -14.38 11.49
N GLY A 877 4.67 -13.42 12.20
CA GLY A 877 4.40 -12.07 11.69
C GLY A 877 5.63 -11.19 11.50
N THR A 878 5.52 -10.19 10.62
CA THR A 878 6.54 -9.15 10.43
C THR A 878 6.68 -8.26 11.67
N VAL A 879 7.91 -7.86 12.03
CA VAL A 879 8.26 -7.25 13.32
C VAL A 879 8.65 -5.77 13.26
N SER A 880 8.27 -5.07 12.20
CA SER A 880 8.34 -3.60 12.15
C SER A 880 7.44 -2.96 13.23
N SER A 881 7.73 -1.71 13.62
CA SER A 881 6.90 -0.97 14.57
C SER A 881 5.43 -0.94 14.08
N GLY A 882 4.49 -1.17 14.99
CA GLY A 882 3.06 -1.30 14.64
C GLY A 882 2.61 -2.68 14.14
N ASN A 883 3.52 -3.65 13.95
CA ASN A 883 3.21 -5.03 13.54
C ASN A 883 3.63 -6.11 14.56
N ARG A 884 4.32 -5.74 15.65
CA ARG A 884 4.80 -6.66 16.71
C ARG A 884 3.66 -7.13 17.63
N THR A 885 3.91 -8.21 18.36
CA THR A 885 3.13 -8.58 19.55
C THR A 885 4.03 -8.53 20.80
N MET A 886 3.50 -7.97 21.88
CA MET A 886 4.09 -7.94 23.21
C MET A 886 3.45 -9.01 24.09
N LEU A 887 4.25 -9.79 24.81
CA LEU A 887 3.79 -10.66 25.91
C LEU A 887 4.00 -9.92 27.22
N GLU A 888 2.95 -9.77 28.02
CA GLU A 888 2.95 -9.01 29.27
C GLU A 888 3.19 -9.90 30.48
N SER A 889 2.54 -11.06 30.53
CA SER A 889 2.77 -12.07 31.56
C SER A 889 2.23 -13.43 31.14
N VAL A 890 2.81 -14.50 31.71
CA VAL A 890 2.30 -15.86 31.58
C VAL A 890 2.24 -16.54 32.94
N LYS A 891 1.18 -17.33 33.14
CA LYS A 891 1.02 -18.26 34.26
C LYS A 891 0.71 -19.66 33.73
N ILE A 892 1.45 -20.66 34.17
CA ILE A 892 1.33 -22.07 33.78
C ILE A 892 1.05 -22.91 35.03
N GLU A 893 -0.06 -23.63 35.01
CA GLU A 893 -0.56 -24.47 36.09
C GLU A 893 -0.71 -25.90 35.54
N ALA A 894 0.05 -26.87 36.04
CA ALA A 894 0.02 -28.25 35.53
C ALA A 894 -0.09 -29.27 36.69
N THR A 895 -1.06 -30.19 36.59
CA THR A 895 -1.25 -31.24 37.60
C THR A 895 -0.38 -32.44 37.28
N LYS A 896 0.65 -32.68 38.10
CA LYS A 896 1.60 -33.78 37.94
C LYS A 896 0.91 -35.14 38.11
N ASN A 897 1.35 -36.14 37.37
CA ASN A 897 1.04 -37.55 37.67
C ASN A 897 1.84 -38.01 38.90
N ASN A 898 1.15 -38.65 39.85
CA ASN A 898 1.74 -39.31 41.02
C ASN A 898 2.33 -40.68 40.66
#